data_AF-A0A2A7WRX9-F1
#
_entry.id   AF-A0A2A7WRX9-F1
#
_cell.length_a   1.000
_cell.length_b   1.000
_cell.length_c   1.000
_cell.angle_alpha   90.00
_cell.angle_beta   90.00
_cell.angle_gamma   90.00
#
_symmetry.space_group_name_H-M   'P 1'
#
loop_
_entity.id
_entity.type
_entity.pdbx_description
1 polymer ?
#
loop_
_entity_poly.entity_id
_entity_poly.type
_entity_poly.pdbx_seq_one_letter_code
_entity_poly.pdbx_strand_id
1 'polypeptide(L)'
;MKKFWRKRHFLWMLLIILFCVGGTFIQNYMEKSTLKDRAEQKMKPYFEETDKIYQSLRGRESDNSIDEVYTRQLEEIIEMGKALYNWKLAITSKDWDKIPTYEHDFLISLLQFSKYGGEFQSLQGTERSRAIAKNEWMIKHDLSYVDEEYPLAPMLFLKVNSKLLFGVTGVIVMLFLFGNIITDEKEQNTWLFLKTQPIPRWKLFIGKFICILIIVFIFIILVIILGIGVSWIFGNQMMNFQYPQLVGSGETFTIISTTYYIIRELILFLNTSLVTFGIVFLISRWARNSFTVFITTCFILTVGITLTKMNKSIQVGWNPFQSFQFNKILNESPNNTGWILLFFAIVWSLSILLPSIFLPESESELLNNSSYLTPFHRGKTKINANTLLIVILFEIRKIRRRGLFKQVNFLLSILVILGYFFLSEQTEEKKKEYFQELKESADIIESVVYPDMKQQIAILEKEPNNSTYKEQLVDLKKGEAVILETLNKNKAAVNGYKNGNWYPFYEYQLFQTRFANKEIDSGNLQNAFKETLGQYTIDVSIAEKKWLMEHDIQPVFSGDFVPTIFTNNSALEKDGSNKWLEMNQKLDNSGLYTLYVFFKDYFYLVPICLFILLFGSGFAIERGKKNTLYFLKTQPIDTKQIFIGKILNSTIFSLLNSIGLVLFVLIIGMLFNRFGDWEYPILFYDHPKIAISSNYTGNISYGGNGFHFIPLGVNIVQSLVLLICLLLFTIALSHLISLLFKNSLAVFATTTLTLLIGYIVSTKVIINFAYLSPFTYFNIAKITNGELSIFLDQPSISIQIGCTILFLSTIILVISGYLLISRKNKVSY
;
A
#
# COMPACT_ATOMS: atom_id res chain seq x y z
N MET A 1 -20.82 21.56 18.99
CA MET A 1 -20.94 20.22 19.63
C MET A 1 -22.29 19.51 19.42
N LYS A 2 -23.43 20.01 19.92
CA LYS A 2 -24.75 19.32 19.83
C LYS A 2 -25.11 18.78 18.43
N LYS A 3 -24.81 19.54 17.37
CA LYS A 3 -25.06 19.14 15.97
C LYS A 3 -24.28 17.88 15.56
N PHE A 4 -23.02 17.75 15.97
CA PHE A 4 -22.19 16.58 15.65
C PHE A 4 -22.68 15.33 16.37
N TRP A 5 -23.11 15.48 17.63
CA TRP A 5 -23.72 14.41 18.39
C TRP A 5 -25.03 13.91 17.73
N ARG A 6 -25.92 14.83 17.32
CA ARG A 6 -27.15 14.49 16.59
C ARG A 6 -26.88 13.81 15.24
N LYS A 7 -25.78 14.17 14.57
CA LYS A 7 -25.34 13.53 13.31
C LYS A 7 -24.60 12.19 13.53
N ARG A 8 -24.38 11.77 14.78
CA ARG A 8 -23.65 10.54 15.15
C ARG A 8 -22.21 10.49 14.65
N HIS A 9 -21.57 11.63 14.34
CA HIS A 9 -20.17 11.63 13.88
C HIS A 9 -19.20 11.08 14.93
N PHE A 10 -19.45 11.34 16.22
CA PHE A 10 -18.66 10.74 17.30
C PHE A 10 -18.75 9.22 17.35
N LEU A 11 -19.91 8.64 17.02
CA LEU A 11 -20.09 7.19 16.96
C LEU A 11 -19.30 6.62 15.78
N TRP A 12 -19.32 7.29 14.62
CA TRP A 12 -18.50 6.87 13.48
C TRP A 12 -17.00 6.97 13.76
N MET A 13 -16.56 8.05 14.41
CA MET A 13 -15.18 8.21 14.85
C MET A 13 -14.74 7.08 15.79
N LEU A 14 -15.57 6.75 16.79
CA LEU A 14 -15.33 5.64 17.71
C LEU A 14 -15.22 4.30 16.97
N LEU A 15 -16.16 4.01 16.05
CA LEU A 15 -16.14 2.77 15.28
C LEU A 15 -14.91 2.65 14.39
N ILE A 16 -14.48 3.74 13.75
CA ILE A 16 -13.26 3.74 12.91
C ILE A 16 -12.03 3.45 13.77
N ILE A 17 -11.88 4.14 14.91
CA ILE A 17 -10.75 3.90 15.82
C ILE A 17 -10.77 2.46 16.32
N LEU A 18 -11.93 1.95 16.74
CA LEU A 18 -12.08 0.58 17.24
C LEU A 18 -11.76 -0.46 16.17
N PHE A 19 -12.14 -0.23 14.91
CA PHE A 19 -11.80 -1.11 13.80
C PHE A 19 -10.31 -1.11 13.49
N CYS A 20 -9.67 0.07 13.48
CA CYS A 20 -8.22 0.17 13.27
C CYS A 20 -7.44 -0.49 14.42
N VAL A 21 -7.73 -0.15 15.67
CA VAL A 21 -7.05 -0.70 16.84
C VAL A 21 -7.33 -2.20 16.98
N GLY A 22 -8.57 -2.64 16.79
CA GLY A 22 -8.91 -4.07 16.82
C GLY A 22 -8.25 -4.86 15.70
N GLY A 23 -8.21 -4.31 14.49
CA GLY A 23 -7.56 -4.94 13.34
C GLY A 23 -6.05 -5.13 13.53
N THR A 24 -5.35 -4.08 13.98
CA THR A 24 -3.91 -4.17 14.29
C THR A 24 -3.64 -5.14 15.45
N PHE A 25 -4.51 -5.16 16.47
CA PHE A 25 -4.38 -6.12 17.56
C PHE A 25 -4.52 -7.57 17.08
N ILE A 26 -5.54 -7.87 16.26
CA ILE A 26 -5.75 -9.21 15.70
C ILE A 26 -4.53 -9.62 14.85
N GLN A 27 -4.01 -8.72 14.02
CA GLN A 27 -2.82 -8.96 13.21
C GLN A 27 -1.61 -9.31 14.10
N ASN A 28 -1.31 -8.47 15.10
CA ASN A 28 -0.17 -8.71 16.00
C ASN A 28 -0.35 -9.99 16.83
N TYR A 29 -1.59 -10.30 17.21
CA TYR A 29 -1.90 -11.51 17.95
C TYR A 29 -1.66 -12.78 17.12
N MET A 30 -2.03 -12.78 15.84
CA MET A 30 -1.76 -13.90 14.92
C MET A 30 -0.24 -14.13 14.75
N GLU A 31 0.53 -13.06 14.65
CA GLU A 31 1.99 -13.08 14.52
C GLU A 31 2.74 -13.34 15.83
N LYS A 32 2.04 -13.50 16.96
CA LYS A 32 2.68 -13.84 18.25
C LYS A 32 3.35 -15.21 18.21
N SER A 33 2.78 -16.14 17.44
CA SER A 33 3.28 -17.52 17.34
C SER A 33 4.70 -17.61 16.78
N THR A 34 5.06 -16.66 15.91
CA THR A 34 6.35 -16.57 15.19
C THR A 34 7.41 -15.75 15.94
N LEU A 35 7.11 -15.27 17.17
CA LEU A 35 8.05 -14.50 18.00
C LEU A 35 9.35 -15.27 18.28
N LYS A 36 9.23 -16.56 18.63
CA LYS A 36 10.38 -17.41 18.92
C LYS A 36 11.30 -17.50 17.71
N ASP A 37 10.73 -17.81 16.55
CA ASP A 37 11.47 -17.97 15.30
C ASP A 37 12.18 -16.67 14.90
N ARG A 38 11.53 -15.52 15.04
CA ARG A 38 12.16 -14.19 14.80
C ARG A 38 13.32 -13.91 15.76
N ALA A 39 13.15 -14.20 17.05
CA ALA A 39 14.21 -14.01 18.03
C ALA A 39 15.43 -14.91 17.76
N GLU A 40 15.19 -16.17 17.38
CA GLU A 40 16.25 -17.09 16.96
C GLU A 40 16.94 -16.61 15.67
N GLN A 41 16.18 -16.12 14.69
CA GLN A 41 16.70 -15.59 13.44
C GLN A 41 17.65 -14.39 13.66
N LYS A 42 17.32 -13.49 14.59
CA LYS A 42 18.18 -12.34 14.95
C LYS A 42 19.53 -12.78 15.54
N MET A 43 19.55 -13.88 16.29
CA MET A 43 20.74 -14.39 16.97
C MET A 43 21.60 -15.30 16.07
N LYS A 44 20.98 -15.98 15.11
CA LYS A 44 21.65 -16.94 14.20
C LYS A 44 22.96 -16.45 13.56
N PRO A 45 23.05 -15.25 12.94
CA PRO A 45 24.30 -14.80 12.31
C PRO A 45 25.43 -14.67 13.33
N TYR A 46 25.12 -14.23 14.56
CA TYR A 46 26.12 -14.14 15.63
C TYR A 46 26.65 -15.52 16.03
N PHE A 47 25.76 -16.51 16.09
CA PHE A 47 26.13 -17.88 16.41
C PHE A 47 27.03 -18.51 15.34
N GLU A 48 26.66 -18.35 14.06
CA GLU A 48 27.42 -18.88 12.92
C GLU A 48 28.81 -18.24 12.82
N GLU A 49 28.92 -16.92 13.02
CA GLU A 49 30.20 -16.25 12.99
C GLU A 49 31.07 -16.58 14.21
N THR A 50 30.50 -16.62 15.42
CA THR A 50 31.24 -17.03 16.62
C THR A 50 31.81 -18.44 16.47
N ASP A 51 31.04 -19.39 15.92
CA ASP A 51 31.52 -20.75 15.67
C ASP A 51 32.63 -20.79 14.61
N LYS A 52 32.47 -20.04 13.51
CA LYS A 52 33.50 -19.92 12.46
C LYS A 52 34.81 -19.34 13.01
N ILE A 53 34.74 -18.26 13.79
CA ILE A 53 35.92 -17.64 14.42
C ILE A 53 36.54 -18.61 15.42
N TYR A 54 35.74 -19.24 16.27
CA TYR A 54 36.22 -20.23 17.24
C TYR A 54 36.99 -21.39 16.57
N GLN A 55 36.45 -21.96 15.48
CA GLN A 55 37.13 -23.01 14.72
C GLN A 55 38.44 -22.51 14.09
N SER A 56 38.44 -21.29 13.54
CA SER A 56 39.63 -20.69 12.92
C SER A 56 40.73 -20.39 13.94
N LEU A 57 40.35 -19.95 15.15
CA LEU A 57 41.29 -19.74 16.23
C LEU A 57 41.78 -21.09 16.69
N ARG A 58 40.94 -22.01 17.17
CA ARG A 58 41.37 -23.32 17.67
C ARG A 58 42.25 -24.13 16.72
N GLY A 59 42.06 -24.00 15.40
CA GLY A 59 42.94 -24.62 14.39
C GLY A 59 44.39 -24.10 14.39
N ARG A 60 44.64 -22.86 14.83
CA ARG A 60 45.98 -22.26 14.99
C ARG A 60 46.65 -22.59 16.32
N GLU A 61 45.89 -23.02 17.32
CA GLU A 61 46.39 -23.43 18.64
C GLU A 61 47.25 -24.70 18.52
N SER A 62 47.02 -25.54 17.50
CA SER A 62 47.83 -26.74 17.24
C SER A 62 49.21 -26.45 16.63
N ASP A 63 49.47 -25.22 16.16
CA ASP A 63 50.70 -24.85 15.45
C ASP A 63 51.76 -24.17 16.34
N ASN A 64 51.57 -24.16 17.67
CA ASN A 64 52.56 -23.76 18.70
C ASN A 64 53.10 -22.31 18.67
N SER A 65 52.50 -21.38 17.93
CA SER A 65 52.84 -19.95 18.01
C SER A 65 51.87 -19.20 18.94
N ILE A 66 52.09 -19.30 20.25
CA ILE A 66 51.21 -18.67 21.25
C ILE A 66 51.68 -17.23 21.52
N ASP A 67 50.92 -16.27 21.02
CA ASP A 67 51.01 -14.85 21.38
C ASP A 67 49.95 -14.53 22.45
N GLU A 68 50.25 -13.67 23.44
CA GLU A 68 49.35 -13.38 24.57
C GLU A 68 48.00 -12.81 24.09
N VAL A 69 48.03 -12.04 23.01
CA VAL A 69 46.86 -11.45 22.34
C VAL A 69 45.91 -12.52 21.82
N TYR A 70 46.46 -13.62 21.28
CA TYR A 70 45.68 -14.69 20.68
C TYR A 70 44.97 -15.55 21.74
N THR A 71 45.63 -15.84 22.86
CA THR A 71 44.99 -16.52 24.00
C THR A 71 43.82 -15.71 24.54
N ARG A 72 43.97 -14.38 24.62
CA ARG A 72 42.88 -13.47 25.01
C ARG A 72 41.73 -13.47 24.01
N GLN A 73 42.00 -13.48 22.70
CA GLN A 73 40.94 -13.61 21.69
C GLN A 73 40.16 -14.92 21.82
N LEU A 74 40.84 -16.03 22.12
CA LEU A 74 40.21 -17.34 22.32
C LEU A 74 39.37 -17.40 23.60
N GLU A 75 39.81 -16.77 24.69
CA GLU A 75 39.01 -16.64 25.92
C GLU A 75 37.71 -15.89 25.65
N GLU A 76 37.78 -14.73 24.99
CA GLU A 76 36.61 -13.88 24.73
C GLU A 76 35.61 -14.55 23.76
N ILE A 77 36.08 -15.26 22.73
CA ILE A 77 35.17 -15.97 21.80
C ILE A 77 34.44 -17.14 22.50
N ILE A 78 35.08 -17.78 23.49
CA ILE A 78 34.43 -18.82 24.32
C ILE A 78 33.33 -18.20 25.19
N GLU A 79 33.59 -17.06 25.80
CA GLU A 79 32.56 -16.33 26.58
C GLU A 79 31.41 -15.84 25.70
N MET A 80 31.70 -15.33 24.49
CA MET A 80 30.67 -15.02 23.49
C MET A 80 29.81 -16.26 23.16
N GLY A 81 30.43 -17.42 22.95
CA GLY A 81 29.74 -18.67 22.68
C GLY A 81 28.83 -19.11 23.85
N LYS A 82 29.30 -18.98 25.08
CA LYS A 82 28.50 -19.27 26.30
C LYS A 82 27.30 -18.32 26.41
N ALA A 83 27.51 -17.02 26.22
CA ALA A 83 26.44 -16.01 26.25
C ALA A 83 25.38 -16.29 25.18
N LEU A 84 25.78 -16.59 23.95
CA LEU A 84 24.87 -16.94 22.86
C LEU A 84 24.11 -18.25 23.12
N TYR A 85 24.76 -19.25 23.73
CA TYR A 85 24.08 -20.49 24.12
C TYR A 85 23.00 -20.24 25.19
N ASN A 86 23.32 -19.45 26.22
CA ASN A 86 22.36 -19.07 27.26
C ASN A 86 21.22 -18.22 26.70
N TRP A 87 21.52 -17.32 25.76
CA TRP A 87 20.52 -16.55 25.02
C TRP A 87 19.58 -17.47 24.23
N LYS A 88 20.11 -18.43 23.48
CA LYS A 88 19.31 -19.44 22.75
C LYS A 88 18.41 -20.26 23.67
N LEU A 89 18.94 -20.67 24.83
CA LEU A 89 18.17 -21.37 25.84
C LEU A 89 17.02 -20.51 26.37
N ALA A 90 17.25 -19.23 26.67
CA ALA A 90 16.21 -18.31 27.12
C ALA A 90 15.11 -18.11 26.08
N ILE A 91 15.46 -18.06 24.78
CA ILE A 91 14.47 -18.01 23.69
C ILE A 91 13.65 -19.30 23.64
N THR A 92 14.31 -20.45 23.79
CA THR A 92 13.66 -21.77 23.75
C THR A 92 12.74 -22.00 24.95
N SER A 93 13.16 -21.58 26.15
CA SER A 93 12.37 -21.66 27.38
C SER A 93 11.33 -20.56 27.52
N LYS A 94 11.35 -19.54 26.64
CA LYS A 94 10.50 -18.33 26.70
C LYS A 94 10.77 -17.45 27.93
N ASP A 95 11.99 -17.46 28.44
CA ASP A 95 12.46 -16.60 29.52
C ASP A 95 12.89 -15.22 28.99
N TRP A 96 11.94 -14.45 28.46
CA TRP A 96 12.18 -13.16 27.79
C TRP A 96 12.85 -12.10 28.67
N ASP A 97 12.74 -12.24 30.00
CA ASP A 97 13.34 -11.32 30.98
C ASP A 97 14.86 -11.43 31.05
N LYS A 98 15.43 -12.62 30.76
CA LYS A 98 16.88 -12.89 30.84
C LYS A 98 17.64 -12.57 29.56
N ILE A 99 16.92 -12.42 28.45
CA ILE A 99 17.51 -12.14 27.14
C ILE A 99 18.40 -10.88 27.15
N PRO A 100 17.98 -9.73 27.71
CA PRO A 100 18.82 -8.54 27.76
C PRO A 100 20.14 -8.80 28.49
N THR A 101 20.13 -9.56 29.59
CA THR A 101 21.35 -9.93 30.33
C THR A 101 22.29 -10.77 29.46
N TYR A 102 21.81 -11.81 28.78
CA TYR A 102 22.68 -12.64 27.95
C TYR A 102 23.16 -11.92 26.67
N GLU A 103 22.34 -11.05 26.08
CA GLU A 103 22.76 -10.19 24.97
C GLU A 103 23.83 -9.18 25.45
N HIS A 104 23.76 -8.70 26.70
CA HIS A 104 24.80 -7.85 27.27
C HIS A 104 26.13 -8.55 27.45
N ASP A 105 26.11 -9.76 28.02
CA ASP A 105 27.32 -10.57 28.22
C ASP A 105 28.02 -10.83 26.87
N PHE A 106 27.23 -11.17 25.83
CA PHE A 106 27.74 -11.31 24.47
C PHE A 106 28.38 -10.02 23.94
N LEU A 107 27.71 -8.87 24.12
CA LEU A 107 28.20 -7.58 23.63
C LEU A 107 29.46 -7.10 24.36
N ILE A 108 29.60 -7.40 25.65
CA ILE A 108 30.83 -7.10 26.42
C ILE A 108 32.00 -7.94 25.90
N SER A 109 31.83 -9.26 25.77
CA SER A 109 32.89 -10.12 25.24
C SER A 109 33.24 -9.78 23.79
N LEU A 110 32.27 -9.35 22.98
CA LEU A 110 32.53 -8.84 21.64
C LEU A 110 33.39 -7.56 21.64
N LEU A 111 33.17 -6.64 22.59
CA LEU A 111 34.02 -5.45 22.75
C LEU A 111 35.45 -5.82 23.16
N GLN A 112 35.59 -6.78 24.08
CA GLN A 112 36.90 -7.27 24.52
C GLN A 112 37.64 -7.99 23.39
N PHE A 113 36.95 -8.86 22.65
CA PHE A 113 37.47 -9.53 21.46
C PHE A 113 37.99 -8.53 20.42
N SER A 114 37.21 -7.47 20.13
CA SER A 114 37.61 -6.41 19.21
C SER A 114 38.80 -5.58 19.73
N LYS A 115 38.91 -5.38 21.04
CA LYS A 115 40.05 -4.69 21.68
C LYS A 115 41.37 -5.45 21.49
N TYR A 116 41.32 -6.77 21.48
CA TYR A 116 42.49 -7.62 21.21
C TYR A 116 42.77 -7.80 19.70
N GLY A 117 42.15 -7.01 18.82
CA GLY A 117 42.40 -7.06 17.37
C GLY A 117 41.59 -8.10 16.60
N GLY A 118 40.56 -8.69 17.23
CA GLY A 118 39.63 -9.58 16.55
C GLY A 118 38.63 -8.81 15.67
N GLU A 119 38.34 -9.34 14.47
CA GLU A 119 37.33 -8.81 13.57
C GLU A 119 36.06 -9.65 13.63
N PHE A 120 34.90 -8.97 13.77
CA PHE A 120 33.58 -9.60 13.79
C PHE A 120 32.69 -8.84 12.80
N GLN A 121 32.31 -9.45 11.69
CA GLN A 121 31.63 -8.87 10.52
C GLN A 121 30.13 -8.66 10.73
N SER A 122 29.44 -9.56 11.43
CA SER A 122 27.98 -9.52 11.60
C SER A 122 27.49 -8.34 12.43
N LEU A 123 28.38 -7.70 13.20
CA LEU A 123 28.02 -6.55 14.03
C LEU A 123 29.18 -5.54 14.12
N GLN A 124 29.24 -4.64 13.13
CA GLN A 124 30.29 -3.62 13.01
C GLN A 124 29.78 -2.18 13.15
N GLY A 125 30.75 -1.27 13.29
CA GLY A 125 30.53 0.18 13.21
C GLY A 125 29.40 0.68 14.12
N THR A 126 28.50 1.46 13.54
CA THR A 126 27.41 2.14 14.24
C THR A 126 26.33 1.19 14.75
N GLU A 127 26.14 0.03 14.11
CA GLU A 127 25.12 -0.94 14.50
C GLU A 127 25.48 -1.61 15.83
N ARG A 128 26.76 -1.95 16.01
CA ARG A 128 27.30 -2.43 17.28
C ARG A 128 27.06 -1.43 18.40
N SER A 129 27.39 -0.16 18.18
CA SER A 129 27.18 0.91 19.17
C SER A 129 25.70 1.08 19.53
N ARG A 130 24.79 0.95 18.54
CA ARG A 130 23.34 1.00 18.77
C ARG A 130 22.85 -0.19 19.60
N ALA A 131 23.36 -1.39 19.31
CA ALA A 131 23.00 -2.61 20.05
C ALA A 131 23.42 -2.51 21.53
N ILE A 132 24.67 -2.10 21.78
CA ILE A 132 25.21 -1.89 23.14
C ILE A 132 24.36 -0.88 23.90
N ALA A 133 24.19 0.32 23.36
CA ALA A 133 23.46 1.38 24.04
C ALA A 133 22.00 0.98 24.31
N LYS A 134 21.35 0.27 23.38
CA LYS A 134 19.99 -0.21 23.55
C LYS A 134 19.91 -1.24 24.68
N ASN A 135 20.83 -2.19 24.70
CA ASN A 135 20.85 -3.23 25.71
C ASN A 135 21.17 -2.67 27.11
N GLU A 136 22.17 -1.78 27.21
CA GLU A 136 22.46 -1.04 28.45
C GLU A 136 21.24 -0.28 28.98
N TRP A 137 20.45 0.32 28.10
CA TRP A 137 19.19 0.96 28.48
C TRP A 137 18.18 -0.06 29.02
N MET A 138 18.06 -1.23 28.40
CA MET A 138 17.16 -2.30 28.84
C MET A 138 17.54 -2.82 30.23
N ILE A 139 18.83 -3.06 30.48
CA ILE A 139 19.33 -3.50 31.78
C ILE A 139 19.11 -2.42 32.85
N LYS A 140 19.45 -1.17 32.53
CA LYS A 140 19.32 -0.04 33.46
C LYS A 140 17.88 0.17 33.96
N HIS A 141 16.89 -0.18 33.15
CA HIS A 141 15.48 0.00 33.46
C HIS A 141 14.74 -1.31 33.71
N ASP A 142 15.45 -2.44 33.87
CA ASP A 142 14.90 -3.77 34.14
C ASP A 142 13.77 -4.17 33.15
N LEU A 143 14.08 -4.05 31.85
CA LEU A 143 13.11 -4.25 30.77
C LEU A 143 13.28 -5.59 30.08
N SER A 144 12.23 -6.41 30.07
CA SER A 144 12.17 -7.65 29.30
C SER A 144 12.28 -7.44 27.80
N TYR A 145 12.77 -8.47 27.09
CA TYR A 145 12.68 -8.50 25.64
C TYR A 145 11.21 -8.55 25.17
N VAL A 146 10.86 -7.71 24.20
CA VAL A 146 9.53 -7.63 23.60
C VAL A 146 9.70 -7.51 22.10
N ASP A 147 8.77 -8.09 21.35
CA ASP A 147 8.70 -7.91 19.90
C ASP A 147 8.37 -6.46 19.54
N GLU A 148 9.25 -5.79 18.80
CA GLU A 148 9.02 -4.44 18.30
C GLU A 148 8.26 -4.40 16.97
N GLU A 149 8.27 -5.49 16.19
CA GLU A 149 7.61 -5.60 14.89
C GLU A 149 6.10 -5.84 15.09
N TYR A 150 5.74 -6.78 15.96
CA TYR A 150 4.35 -7.12 16.29
C TYR A 150 4.06 -7.03 17.80
N PRO A 151 4.17 -5.84 18.41
CA PRO A 151 4.05 -5.68 19.85
C PRO A 151 2.64 -5.96 20.36
N LEU A 152 2.56 -6.65 21.49
CA LEU A 152 1.35 -6.78 22.34
C LEU A 152 1.48 -5.99 23.65
N ALA A 153 2.63 -5.37 23.89
CA ALA A 153 2.87 -4.56 25.07
C ALA A 153 2.14 -3.21 24.90
N PRO A 154 1.38 -2.72 25.89
CA PRO A 154 0.46 -1.59 25.68
C PRO A 154 1.09 -0.33 25.09
N MET A 155 2.29 0.05 25.53
CA MET A 155 2.97 1.26 25.04
C MET A 155 3.55 1.10 23.63
N LEU A 156 4.12 -0.07 23.32
CA LEU A 156 4.62 -0.36 21.97
C LEU A 156 3.47 -0.57 20.98
N PHE A 157 2.38 -1.19 21.42
CA PHE A 157 1.16 -1.32 20.64
C PHE A 157 0.50 0.04 20.39
N LEU A 158 0.50 0.95 21.37
CA LEU A 158 0.09 2.34 21.16
C LEU A 158 0.99 3.04 20.14
N LYS A 159 2.32 2.84 20.17
CA LYS A 159 3.26 3.37 19.16
C LYS A 159 2.92 2.87 17.74
N VAL A 160 2.54 1.61 17.58
CA VAL A 160 2.13 1.08 16.26
C VAL A 160 0.83 1.75 15.80
N ASN A 161 -0.16 1.87 16.69
CA ASN A 161 -1.43 2.52 16.39
C ASN A 161 -1.30 4.03 16.16
N SER A 162 -0.41 4.70 16.86
CA SER A 162 -0.16 6.14 16.70
C SER A 162 0.44 6.43 15.34
N LYS A 163 1.36 5.61 14.82
CA LYS A 163 1.88 5.76 13.45
C LYS A 163 0.78 5.82 12.39
N LEU A 164 -0.29 5.04 12.57
CA LEU A 164 -1.44 5.05 11.68
C LEU A 164 -2.40 6.21 11.99
N LEU A 165 -2.86 6.33 13.25
CA LEU A 165 -3.97 7.21 13.64
C LEU A 165 -3.53 8.64 13.98
N PHE A 166 -2.29 8.86 14.38
CA PHE A 166 -1.66 10.18 14.55
C PHE A 166 -0.83 10.60 13.33
N GLY A 167 -0.87 9.83 12.24
CA GLY A 167 -0.30 10.20 10.95
C GLY A 167 -1.29 10.92 10.01
N VAL A 168 -0.94 10.96 8.72
CA VAL A 168 -1.76 11.55 7.65
C VAL A 168 -3.15 10.92 7.57
N THR A 169 -3.26 9.61 7.81
CA THR A 169 -4.53 8.88 7.81
C THR A 169 -5.50 9.44 8.85
N GLY A 170 -5.03 9.71 10.07
CA GLY A 170 -5.83 10.35 11.12
C GLY A 170 -6.34 11.74 10.72
N VAL A 171 -5.47 12.55 10.13
CA VAL A 171 -5.83 13.88 9.62
C VAL A 171 -6.92 13.78 8.55
N ILE A 172 -6.83 12.83 7.62
CA ILE A 172 -7.84 12.59 6.58
C ILE A 172 -9.19 12.15 7.20
N VAL A 173 -9.17 11.24 8.18
CA VAL A 173 -10.40 10.81 8.89
C VAL A 173 -11.07 12.00 9.58
N MET A 174 -10.28 12.84 10.26
CA MET A 174 -10.77 14.04 10.93
C MET A 174 -11.31 15.08 9.95
N LEU A 175 -10.61 15.29 8.83
CA LEU A 175 -11.05 16.15 7.73
C LEU A 175 -12.37 15.66 7.13
N PHE A 176 -12.53 14.36 6.90
CA PHE A 176 -13.73 13.77 6.33
C PHE A 176 -14.95 13.91 7.24
N LEU A 177 -14.79 13.64 8.54
CA LEU A 177 -15.90 13.68 9.50
C LEU A 177 -16.28 15.09 9.93
N PHE A 178 -15.32 16.01 10.04
CA PHE A 178 -15.51 17.31 10.68
C PHE A 178 -15.13 18.52 9.83
N GLY A 179 -14.47 18.33 8.69
CA GLY A 179 -14.06 19.43 7.79
C GLY A 179 -15.23 20.20 7.16
N ASN A 180 -16.44 19.64 7.20
CA ASN A 180 -17.65 20.28 6.67
C ASN A 180 -18.36 21.25 7.63
N ILE A 181 -17.76 21.61 8.78
CA ILE A 181 -18.45 22.34 9.86
C ILE A 181 -19.08 23.69 9.43
N ILE A 182 -18.47 24.39 8.48
CA ILE A 182 -18.95 25.68 7.96
C ILE A 182 -19.83 25.45 6.74
N THR A 183 -19.35 24.67 5.77
CA THR A 183 -20.08 24.39 4.52
C THR A 183 -21.40 23.70 4.75
N ASP A 184 -21.51 22.83 5.76
CA ASP A 184 -22.78 22.23 6.16
C ASP A 184 -23.84 23.26 6.55
N GLU A 185 -23.44 24.43 7.10
CA GLU A 185 -24.38 25.51 7.39
C GLU A 185 -24.76 26.28 6.13
N LYS A 186 -23.81 26.43 5.19
CA LYS A 186 -24.05 27.08 3.90
C LYS A 186 -24.99 26.26 3.03
N GLU A 187 -24.78 24.95 2.91
CA GLU A 187 -25.63 24.03 2.15
C GLU A 187 -27.06 23.93 2.71
N GLN A 188 -27.20 24.05 4.03
CA GLN A 188 -28.48 24.01 4.73
C GLN A 188 -29.17 25.38 4.79
N ASN A 189 -28.54 26.45 4.27
CA ASN A 189 -28.98 27.85 4.40
C ASN A 189 -29.15 28.33 5.86
N THR A 190 -28.70 27.56 6.85
CA THR A 190 -28.72 27.95 8.27
C THR A 190 -27.67 29.03 8.55
N TRP A 191 -26.66 29.17 7.69
CA TRP A 191 -25.70 30.28 7.75
C TRP A 191 -26.37 31.66 7.67
N LEU A 192 -27.44 31.80 6.87
CA LEU A 192 -28.19 33.05 6.76
C LEU A 192 -28.88 33.41 8.09
N PHE A 193 -29.46 32.41 8.76
CA PHE A 193 -30.06 32.59 10.08
C PHE A 193 -29.02 32.93 11.16
N LEU A 194 -27.83 32.32 11.11
CA LEU A 194 -26.75 32.69 12.02
C LEU A 194 -26.28 34.13 11.82
N LYS A 195 -26.36 34.66 10.59
CA LYS A 195 -26.05 36.06 10.28
C LYS A 195 -27.06 37.06 10.83
N THR A 196 -28.32 36.66 11.05
CA THR A 196 -29.34 37.56 11.63
C THR A 196 -29.26 37.62 13.16
N GLN A 197 -28.47 36.75 13.79
CA GLN A 197 -28.25 36.80 15.24
C GLN A 197 -27.30 37.95 15.60
N PRO A 198 -27.44 38.57 16.78
CA PRO A 198 -26.58 39.65 17.26
C PRO A 198 -25.20 39.12 17.72
N ILE A 199 -24.59 38.23 16.94
CA ILE A 199 -23.29 37.63 17.20
C ILE A 199 -22.35 38.06 16.07
N PRO A 200 -21.22 38.73 16.37
CA PRO A 200 -20.29 39.14 15.33
C PRO A 200 -19.70 37.91 14.63
N ARG A 201 -19.53 38.02 13.30
CA ARG A 201 -19.15 36.90 12.42
C ARG A 201 -17.85 36.21 12.84
N TRP A 202 -16.85 36.98 13.29
CA TRP A 202 -15.58 36.44 13.73
C TRP A 202 -15.73 35.52 14.97
N LYS A 203 -16.64 35.86 15.91
CA LYS A 203 -16.91 35.00 17.09
C LYS A 203 -17.55 33.68 16.68
N LEU A 204 -18.45 33.69 15.69
CA LEU A 204 -19.05 32.46 15.14
C LEU A 204 -17.98 31.55 14.52
N PHE A 205 -17.05 32.16 13.79
CA PHE A 205 -16.00 31.45 13.07
C PHE A 205 -14.95 30.87 14.02
N ILE A 206 -14.41 31.68 14.94
CA ILE A 206 -13.47 31.24 15.98
C ILE A 206 -14.13 30.19 16.88
N GLY A 207 -15.39 30.37 17.28
CA GLY A 207 -16.11 29.38 18.08
C GLY A 207 -16.24 28.03 17.40
N LYS A 208 -16.43 27.99 16.08
CA LYS A 208 -16.41 26.75 15.29
C LYS A 208 -15.00 26.15 15.18
N PHE A 209 -13.97 26.97 15.03
CA PHE A 209 -12.58 26.51 15.01
C PHE A 209 -12.17 25.86 16.33
N ILE A 210 -12.46 26.52 17.46
CA ILE A 210 -12.24 25.97 18.81
C ILE A 210 -13.00 24.65 19.00
N CYS A 211 -14.25 24.56 18.51
CA CYS A 211 -14.99 23.30 18.55
C CYS A 211 -14.26 22.16 17.84
N ILE A 212 -13.59 22.42 16.71
CA ILE A 212 -12.81 21.40 16.00
C ILE A 212 -11.55 21.02 16.77
N LEU A 213 -10.85 21.98 17.38
CA LEU A 213 -9.70 21.67 18.22
C LEU A 213 -10.08 20.78 19.42
N ILE A 214 -11.23 21.03 20.03
CA ILE A 214 -11.78 20.16 21.09
C ILE A 214 -12.05 18.75 20.55
N ILE A 215 -12.56 18.62 19.32
CA ILE A 215 -12.81 17.31 18.68
C ILE A 215 -11.48 16.59 18.41
N VAL A 216 -10.45 17.29 17.92
CA VAL A 216 -9.09 16.73 17.75
C VAL A 216 -8.55 16.20 19.08
N PHE A 217 -8.74 16.96 20.17
CA PHE A 217 -8.33 16.53 21.50
C PHE A 217 -9.10 15.27 21.98
N ILE A 218 -10.42 15.22 21.77
CA ILE A 218 -11.23 14.03 22.07
C ILE A 218 -10.76 12.83 21.24
N PHE A 219 -10.43 13.02 19.97
CA PHE A 219 -9.88 11.98 19.10
C PHE A 219 -8.58 11.42 19.67
N ILE A 220 -7.63 12.28 20.07
CA ILE A 220 -6.37 11.87 20.70
C ILE A 220 -6.61 11.02 21.95
N ILE A 221 -7.49 11.49 22.84
CA ILE A 221 -7.83 10.75 24.07
C ILE A 221 -8.41 9.37 23.74
N LEU A 222 -9.33 9.28 22.78
CA LEU A 222 -9.95 8.01 22.40
C LEU A 222 -8.94 7.02 21.82
N VAL A 223 -8.00 7.48 20.99
CA VAL A 223 -6.94 6.63 20.43
C VAL A 223 -6.03 6.11 21.53
N ILE A 224 -5.63 6.95 22.49
CA ILE A 224 -4.80 6.53 23.63
C ILE A 224 -5.53 5.50 24.50
N ILE A 225 -6.79 5.79 24.87
CA ILE A 225 -7.60 4.89 25.71
C ILE A 225 -7.80 3.55 25.03
N LEU A 226 -8.19 3.53 23.74
CA LEU A 226 -8.44 2.27 23.03
C LEU A 226 -7.14 1.52 22.72
N GLY A 227 -6.08 2.22 22.31
CA GLY A 227 -4.78 1.61 22.03
C GLY A 227 -4.21 0.91 23.26
N ILE A 228 -4.15 1.61 24.41
CA ILE A 228 -3.68 0.99 25.65
C ILE A 228 -4.68 -0.05 26.16
N GLY A 229 -5.98 0.27 26.15
CA GLY A 229 -7.03 -0.56 26.73
C GLY A 229 -7.17 -1.92 26.06
N VAL A 230 -7.17 -1.99 24.73
CA VAL A 230 -7.27 -3.27 24.00
C VAL A 230 -6.06 -4.16 24.32
N SER A 231 -4.85 -3.61 24.24
CA SER A 231 -3.62 -4.35 24.54
C SER A 231 -3.54 -4.80 26.00
N TRP A 232 -4.00 -3.97 26.93
CA TRP A 232 -3.98 -4.28 28.36
C TRP A 232 -4.98 -5.38 28.73
N ILE A 233 -6.17 -5.38 28.13
CA ILE A 233 -7.20 -6.39 28.39
C ILE A 233 -6.84 -7.75 27.77
N PHE A 234 -6.23 -7.77 26.58
CA PHE A 234 -6.04 -9.01 25.81
C PHE A 234 -4.57 -9.46 25.61
N GLY A 235 -3.59 -8.58 25.84
CA GLY A 235 -2.18 -8.82 25.50
C GLY A 235 -1.36 -9.59 26.55
N ASN A 236 -1.83 -9.64 27.81
CA ASN A 236 -1.15 -10.29 28.95
C ASN A 236 0.33 -9.85 29.15
N GLN A 237 0.67 -8.60 28.81
CA GLN A 237 2.01 -8.02 29.02
C GLN A 237 1.94 -6.78 29.91
N MET A 238 3.00 -6.54 30.69
CA MET A 238 3.10 -5.38 31.57
C MET A 238 3.24 -4.06 30.80
N MET A 239 2.81 -2.97 31.44
CA MET A 239 2.84 -1.64 30.87
C MET A 239 4.22 -0.98 31.09
N ASN A 240 5.08 -1.06 30.09
CA ASN A 240 6.44 -0.52 30.15
C ASN A 240 6.55 0.83 29.41
N PHE A 241 6.68 1.93 30.16
CA PHE A 241 6.75 3.30 29.60
C PHE A 241 8.14 3.68 29.06
N GLN A 242 9.17 2.98 29.51
CA GLN A 242 10.58 3.32 29.27
C GLN A 242 11.25 2.50 28.17
N TYR A 243 10.48 1.69 27.44
CA TYR A 243 11.04 0.84 26.39
C TYR A 243 11.84 1.66 25.37
N PRO A 244 13.09 1.28 25.05
CA PRO A 244 14.01 2.11 24.26
C PRO A 244 13.59 2.19 22.79
N GLN A 245 13.75 3.39 22.21
CA GLN A 245 13.56 3.66 20.79
C GLN A 245 14.81 4.33 20.26
N LEU A 246 15.43 3.70 19.26
CA LEU A 246 16.61 4.23 18.58
C LEU A 246 16.18 5.28 17.55
N VAL A 247 16.72 6.49 17.69
CA VAL A 247 16.43 7.63 16.82
C VAL A 247 17.74 8.28 16.41
N GLY A 248 17.95 8.47 15.10
CA GLY A 248 19.20 8.98 14.54
C GLY A 248 19.26 8.85 13.02
N SER A 249 20.12 9.65 12.40
CA SER A 249 20.39 9.60 10.96
C SER A 249 21.89 9.36 10.74
N GLY A 250 22.23 8.32 9.99
CA GLY A 250 23.61 7.91 9.75
C GLY A 250 24.33 7.49 11.03
N GLU A 251 25.49 8.10 11.30
CA GLU A 251 26.41 7.69 12.37
C GLU A 251 26.02 8.16 13.78
N THR A 252 25.15 9.17 13.88
CA THR A 252 24.70 9.70 15.18
C THR A 252 23.34 9.13 15.55
N PHE A 253 23.23 8.60 16.77
CA PHE A 253 21.99 8.06 17.30
C PHE A 253 21.82 8.42 18.77
N THR A 254 20.57 8.44 19.20
CA THR A 254 20.16 8.67 20.58
C THR A 254 19.06 7.68 20.94
N ILE A 255 18.98 7.32 22.21
CA ILE A 255 17.91 6.47 22.72
C ILE A 255 16.92 7.36 23.45
N ILE A 256 15.66 7.24 23.06
CA ILE A 256 14.54 7.87 23.76
C ILE A 256 13.56 6.82 24.24
N SER A 257 12.79 7.14 25.27
CA SER A 257 11.71 6.26 25.72
C SER A 257 10.55 6.26 24.71
N THR A 258 9.82 5.14 24.66
CA THR A 258 8.59 5.02 23.85
C THR A 258 7.55 6.08 24.21
N THR A 259 7.45 6.46 25.49
CA THR A 259 6.57 7.56 25.92
C THR A 259 6.97 8.89 25.29
N TYR A 260 8.26 9.23 25.31
CA TYR A 260 8.75 10.46 24.70
C TYR A 260 8.55 10.47 23.17
N TYR A 261 8.74 9.31 22.51
CA TYR A 261 8.43 9.13 21.09
C TYR A 261 6.96 9.45 20.78
N ILE A 262 6.01 8.87 21.54
CA ILE A 262 4.58 9.10 21.36
C ILE A 262 4.21 10.57 21.63
N ILE A 263 4.82 11.23 22.62
CA ILE A 263 4.61 12.67 22.87
C ILE A 263 5.06 13.51 21.67
N ARG A 264 6.23 13.22 21.09
CA ARG A 264 6.70 13.91 19.86
C ARG A 264 5.72 13.72 18.71
N GLU A 265 5.21 12.50 18.54
CA GLU A 265 4.22 12.19 17.51
C GLU A 265 2.89 12.93 17.72
N LEU A 266 2.41 13.01 18.97
CA LEU A 266 1.23 13.81 19.34
C LEU A 266 1.39 15.28 19.00
N ILE A 267 2.56 15.86 19.27
CA ILE A 267 2.89 17.26 18.92
C ILE A 267 2.80 17.44 17.40
N LEU A 268 3.39 16.54 16.61
CA LEU A 268 3.32 16.60 15.15
C LEU A 268 1.89 16.44 14.62
N PHE A 269 1.10 15.56 15.21
CA PHE A 269 -0.30 15.37 14.84
C PHE A 269 -1.16 16.61 15.12
N LEU A 270 -0.93 17.27 16.26
CA LEU A 270 -1.58 18.53 16.58
C LEU A 270 -1.20 19.63 15.58
N ASN A 271 0.08 19.71 15.19
CA ASN A 271 0.58 20.68 14.23
C ASN A 271 -0.08 20.51 12.85
N THR A 272 -0.06 19.27 12.32
CA THR A 272 -0.68 18.94 11.03
C THR A 272 -2.18 19.17 11.04
N SER A 273 -2.86 18.85 12.15
CA SER A 273 -4.29 19.11 12.33
C SER A 273 -4.61 20.61 12.33
N LEU A 274 -3.82 21.43 13.04
CA LEU A 274 -3.97 22.89 13.07
C LEU A 274 -3.86 23.50 11.67
N VAL A 275 -2.80 23.16 10.94
CA VAL A 275 -2.58 23.62 9.56
C VAL A 275 -3.73 23.18 8.66
N THR A 276 -4.11 21.91 8.71
CA THR A 276 -5.20 21.34 7.91
C THR A 276 -6.50 22.10 8.14
N PHE A 277 -6.92 22.25 9.39
CA PHE A 277 -8.18 22.93 9.70
C PHE A 277 -8.10 24.44 9.45
N GLY A 278 -6.94 25.07 9.56
CA GLY A 278 -6.72 26.44 9.08
C GLY A 278 -7.07 26.56 7.58
N ILE A 279 -6.50 25.68 6.75
CA ILE A 279 -6.78 25.62 5.30
C ILE A 279 -8.26 25.34 5.04
N VAL A 280 -8.88 24.38 5.74
CA VAL A 280 -10.32 24.07 5.61
C VAL A 280 -11.17 25.31 5.85
N PHE A 281 -10.86 26.10 6.89
CA PHE A 281 -11.62 27.30 7.23
C PHE A 281 -11.44 28.39 6.17
N LEU A 282 -10.21 28.58 5.66
CA LEU A 282 -9.94 29.47 4.55
C LEU A 282 -10.75 29.09 3.31
N ILE A 283 -10.69 27.83 2.88
CA ILE A 283 -11.41 27.40 1.68
C ILE A 283 -12.92 27.37 1.90
N SER A 284 -13.37 27.02 3.10
CA SER A 284 -14.79 27.09 3.49
C SER A 284 -15.36 28.49 3.36
N ARG A 285 -14.53 29.54 3.30
CA ARG A 285 -14.98 30.89 2.99
C ARG A 285 -15.49 31.02 1.57
N TRP A 286 -14.76 30.44 0.61
CA TRP A 286 -15.02 30.56 -0.83
C TRP A 286 -15.94 29.45 -1.35
N ALA A 287 -15.79 28.25 -0.82
CA ALA A 287 -16.61 27.11 -1.20
C ALA A 287 -17.97 27.14 -0.50
N ARG A 288 -19.01 26.77 -1.25
CA ARG A 288 -20.38 26.59 -0.74
C ARG A 288 -20.68 25.14 -0.37
N ASN A 289 -20.01 24.20 -1.05
CA ASN A 289 -20.21 22.76 -0.91
C ASN A 289 -19.05 22.13 -0.12
N SER A 290 -19.40 21.27 0.83
CA SER A 290 -18.50 20.49 1.68
C SER A 290 -17.53 19.62 0.87
N PHE A 291 -18.00 19.07 -0.25
CA PHE A 291 -17.18 18.26 -1.16
C PHE A 291 -16.05 19.08 -1.80
N THR A 292 -16.36 20.31 -2.23
CA THR A 292 -15.34 21.20 -2.80
C THR A 292 -14.27 21.52 -1.77
N VAL A 293 -14.64 21.89 -0.54
CA VAL A 293 -13.67 22.14 0.55
C VAL A 293 -12.79 20.93 0.79
N PHE A 294 -13.38 19.75 0.89
CA PHE A 294 -12.64 18.51 1.12
C PHE A 294 -11.60 18.27 0.02
N ILE A 295 -12.02 18.28 -1.25
CA ILE A 295 -11.12 18.03 -2.39
C ILE A 295 -10.01 19.06 -2.45
N THR A 296 -10.35 20.35 -2.41
CA THR A 296 -9.34 21.42 -2.55
C THR A 296 -8.36 21.39 -1.39
N THR A 297 -8.82 21.06 -0.18
CA THR A 297 -7.92 20.89 0.98
C THR A 297 -6.99 19.71 0.74
N CYS A 298 -7.51 18.54 0.38
CA CYS A 298 -6.69 17.37 0.07
C CYS A 298 -5.69 17.64 -1.06
N PHE A 299 -6.10 18.35 -2.10
CA PHE A 299 -5.23 18.75 -3.22
C PHE A 299 -4.10 19.66 -2.74
N ILE A 300 -4.41 20.73 -2.00
CA ILE A 300 -3.40 21.66 -1.46
C ILE A 300 -2.43 20.93 -0.53
N LEU A 301 -2.93 20.05 0.35
CA LEU A 301 -2.08 19.24 1.23
C LEU A 301 -1.16 18.33 0.40
N THR A 302 -1.69 17.62 -0.59
CA THR A 302 -0.91 16.69 -1.41
C THR A 302 0.16 17.41 -2.22
N VAL A 303 -0.18 18.52 -2.88
CA VAL A 303 0.77 19.36 -3.63
C VAL A 303 1.81 19.97 -2.68
N GLY A 304 1.40 20.49 -1.53
CA GLY A 304 2.32 21.06 -0.55
C GLY A 304 3.31 20.03 0.00
N ILE A 305 2.85 18.83 0.33
CA ILE A 305 3.68 17.72 0.83
C ILE A 305 4.68 17.27 -0.25
N THR A 306 4.21 17.07 -1.49
CA THR A 306 5.05 16.61 -2.61
C THR A 306 6.13 17.65 -2.95
N LEU A 307 5.76 18.93 -3.09
CA LEU A 307 6.73 20.01 -3.33
C LEU A 307 7.78 20.11 -2.21
N THR A 308 7.38 19.92 -0.96
CA THR A 308 8.29 19.91 0.19
C THR A 308 9.22 18.70 0.17
N LYS A 309 8.73 17.53 -0.27
CA LYS A 309 9.56 16.34 -0.41
C LYS A 309 10.60 16.52 -1.51
N MET A 310 10.22 17.12 -2.65
CA MET A 310 11.09 17.30 -3.82
C MET A 310 12.20 18.33 -3.58
N ASN A 311 11.96 19.38 -2.80
CA ASN A 311 12.92 20.47 -2.63
C ASN A 311 13.51 20.51 -1.21
N LYS A 312 14.78 20.10 -1.07
CA LYS A 312 15.51 20.15 0.21
C LYS A 312 15.54 21.55 0.84
N SER A 313 15.55 22.63 0.04
CA SER A 313 15.56 24.01 0.54
C SER A 313 14.27 24.41 1.28
N ILE A 314 13.16 23.71 1.03
CA ILE A 314 11.85 23.99 1.67
C ILE A 314 11.60 23.02 2.85
N GLN A 315 12.54 22.13 3.19
CA GLN A 315 12.46 21.21 4.33
C GLN A 315 12.92 21.89 5.62
N VAL A 316 12.27 23.01 5.93
CA VAL A 316 12.64 23.92 7.02
C VAL A 316 11.48 24.05 8.00
N GLY A 317 11.79 24.32 9.28
CA GLY A 317 10.79 24.33 10.36
C GLY A 317 9.65 25.35 10.21
N TRP A 318 9.84 26.39 9.38
CA TRP A 318 8.78 27.37 9.08
C TRP A 318 7.83 26.91 7.98
N ASN A 319 8.15 25.88 7.19
CA ASN A 319 7.24 25.36 6.19
C ASN A 319 6.17 24.48 6.87
N PRO A 320 4.87 24.82 6.78
CA PRO A 320 3.83 24.07 7.47
C PRO A 320 3.65 22.64 6.93
N PHE A 321 4.01 22.38 5.66
CA PHE A 321 3.92 21.05 5.06
C PHE A 321 5.03 20.10 5.51
N GLN A 322 6.13 20.63 6.07
CA GLN A 322 7.19 19.80 6.65
C GLN A 322 6.66 18.93 7.81
N SER A 323 5.68 19.44 8.57
CA SER A 323 5.06 18.71 9.68
C SER A 323 4.36 17.40 9.27
N PHE A 324 4.01 17.23 7.99
CA PHE A 324 3.39 16.02 7.46
C PHE A 324 4.42 14.91 7.16
N GLN A 325 5.73 15.18 7.26
CA GLN A 325 6.79 14.19 7.10
C GLN A 325 7.08 13.46 8.42
N PHE A 326 6.05 12.83 9.01
CA PHE A 326 6.11 12.18 10.34
C PHE A 326 7.30 11.24 10.49
N ASN A 327 7.46 10.27 9.58
CA ASN A 327 8.51 9.25 9.68
C ASN A 327 9.92 9.86 9.66
N LYS A 328 10.14 10.88 8.83
CA LYS A 328 11.45 11.54 8.74
C LYS A 328 11.78 12.28 10.03
N ILE A 329 10.85 13.10 10.53
CA ILE A 329 11.08 13.93 11.72
C ILE A 329 11.18 13.08 12.99
N LEU A 330 10.39 12.01 13.12
CA LEU A 330 10.41 11.15 14.29
C LEU A 330 11.69 10.31 14.38
N ASN A 331 12.26 9.92 13.22
CA ASN A 331 13.49 9.12 13.16
C ASN A 331 14.76 9.96 13.21
N GLU A 332 14.68 11.28 12.98
CA GLU A 332 15.79 12.21 13.18
C GLU A 332 16.05 12.50 14.67
N SER A 333 17.33 12.70 15.00
CA SER A 333 17.82 12.96 16.36
C SER A 333 16.99 14.04 17.07
N PRO A 334 16.59 13.82 18.34
CA PRO A 334 15.73 14.74 19.07
C PRO A 334 16.46 16.05 19.35
N ASN A 335 16.12 17.07 18.56
CA ASN A 335 16.37 18.48 18.86
C ASN A 335 15.06 19.15 19.31
N ASN A 336 15.13 20.39 19.83
CA ASN A 336 13.97 21.24 20.14
C ASN A 336 13.11 21.62 18.91
N THR A 337 13.32 20.97 17.76
CA THR A 337 12.61 21.17 16.49
C THR A 337 11.11 20.92 16.62
N GLY A 338 10.66 19.98 17.46
CA GLY A 338 9.23 19.70 17.66
C GLY A 338 8.44 20.90 18.19
N TRP A 339 9.02 21.63 19.15
CA TRP A 339 8.42 22.84 19.72
C TRP A 339 8.46 24.01 18.73
N ILE A 340 9.54 24.14 17.96
CA ILE A 340 9.66 25.13 16.88
C ILE A 340 8.58 24.91 15.81
N LEU A 341 8.37 23.66 15.40
CA LEU A 341 7.31 23.28 14.46
C LEU A 341 5.93 23.62 15.02
N LEU A 342 5.69 23.41 16.31
CA LEU A 342 4.41 23.77 16.94
C LEU A 342 4.19 25.27 16.98
N PHE A 343 5.23 26.03 17.32
CA PHE A 343 5.17 27.50 17.27
C PHE A 343 4.82 27.98 15.86
N PHE A 344 5.52 27.51 14.83
CA PHE A 344 5.23 27.90 13.45
C PHE A 344 3.87 27.38 12.96
N ALA A 345 3.42 26.20 13.38
CA ALA A 345 2.08 25.70 13.05
C ALA A 345 0.98 26.57 13.64
N ILE A 346 1.14 27.06 14.88
CA ILE A 346 0.22 28.04 15.49
C ILE A 346 0.27 29.35 14.71
N VAL A 347 1.46 29.86 14.40
CA VAL A 347 1.64 31.10 13.61
C VAL A 347 0.97 30.98 12.25
N TRP A 348 1.16 29.89 11.52
CA TRP A 348 0.51 29.64 10.23
C TRP A 348 -0.99 29.46 10.37
N SER A 349 -1.45 28.70 11.36
CA SER A 349 -2.88 28.53 11.61
C SER A 349 -3.55 29.88 11.89
N LEU A 350 -2.94 30.74 12.70
CA LEU A 350 -3.44 32.09 12.96
C LEU A 350 -3.36 32.97 11.72
N SER A 351 -2.25 32.90 10.97
CA SER A 351 -2.03 33.66 9.73
C SER A 351 -2.97 33.24 8.60
N ILE A 352 -3.46 32.00 8.58
CA ILE A 352 -4.46 31.50 7.63
C ILE A 352 -5.88 31.84 8.12
N LEU A 353 -6.11 31.77 9.44
CA LEU A 353 -7.41 32.06 10.05
C LEU A 353 -7.75 33.56 9.97
N LEU A 354 -6.77 34.46 10.13
CA LEU A 354 -6.98 35.91 10.01
C LEU A 354 -7.61 36.30 8.65
N PRO A 355 -7.03 35.98 7.48
CA PRO A 355 -7.66 36.20 6.18
C PRO A 355 -9.04 35.57 6.07
N SER A 356 -9.24 34.38 6.62
CA SER A 356 -10.54 33.70 6.52
C SER A 356 -11.67 34.44 7.26
N ILE A 357 -11.35 35.27 8.27
CA ILE A 357 -12.30 36.17 8.94
C ILE A 357 -12.61 37.40 8.07
N PHE A 358 -11.58 38.01 7.47
CA PHE A 358 -11.70 39.29 6.77
C PHE A 358 -12.10 39.18 5.30
N LEU A 359 -11.78 38.08 4.63
CA LEU A 359 -12.08 37.90 3.21
C LEU A 359 -13.60 37.96 2.97
N PRO A 360 -14.06 38.66 1.92
CA PRO A 360 -15.47 38.68 1.56
C PRO A 360 -15.95 37.26 1.21
N GLU A 361 -17.22 36.97 1.48
CA GLU A 361 -17.82 35.73 0.99
C GLU A 361 -17.96 35.86 -0.53
N SER A 362 -17.30 34.99 -1.27
CA SER A 362 -17.57 34.86 -2.70
C SER A 362 -18.98 34.30 -2.89
N GLU A 363 -19.82 35.00 -3.67
CA GLU A 363 -21.06 34.45 -4.21
C GLU A 363 -20.79 33.46 -5.36
N SER A 364 -19.58 33.49 -5.93
CA SER A 364 -19.19 32.61 -7.02
C SER A 364 -18.88 31.20 -6.51
N GLU A 365 -19.57 30.21 -7.06
CA GLU A 365 -19.22 28.80 -6.87
C GLU A 365 -18.07 28.47 -7.84
N LEU A 366 -16.83 28.36 -7.33
CA LEU A 366 -15.59 28.09 -8.10
C LEU A 366 -15.69 26.97 -9.16
N LEU A 367 -16.60 26.00 -8.98
CA LEU A 367 -16.81 24.85 -9.87
C LEU A 367 -18.20 24.79 -10.50
N ASN A 368 -19.06 25.78 -10.24
CA ASN A 368 -20.48 25.66 -10.46
C ASN A 368 -21.05 26.99 -10.97
N ASN A 369 -20.90 27.24 -12.28
CA ASN A 369 -21.66 28.27 -12.99
C ASN A 369 -23.14 27.84 -13.04
N SER A 370 -23.84 27.92 -11.91
CA SER A 370 -25.29 27.82 -11.84
C SER A 370 -25.90 29.22 -12.03
N SER A 371 -25.43 29.95 -13.05
CA SER A 371 -26.09 31.15 -13.55
C SER A 371 -27.50 30.78 -13.99
N TYR A 372 -28.51 31.20 -13.23
CA TYR A 372 -29.92 31.37 -13.62
C TYR A 372 -30.40 30.50 -14.79
N LEU A 373 -30.28 29.17 -14.70
CA LEU A 373 -30.82 28.29 -15.73
C LEU A 373 -32.32 28.21 -15.54
N THR A 374 -33.07 28.85 -16.44
CA THR A 374 -34.54 28.81 -16.47
C THR A 374 -35.03 27.37 -16.33
N PRO A 375 -35.96 27.08 -15.40
CA PRO A 375 -36.34 25.70 -15.07
C PRO A 375 -36.93 24.94 -16.26
N PHE A 376 -37.50 25.64 -17.24
CA PHE A 376 -38.13 25.07 -18.43
C PHE A 376 -37.71 25.82 -19.69
N HIS A 377 -37.03 25.14 -20.61
CA HIS A 377 -36.74 25.68 -21.94
C HIS A 377 -37.99 25.48 -22.79
N ARG A 378 -38.87 26.50 -22.79
CA ARG A 378 -40.23 26.52 -23.38
C ARG A 378 -41.19 25.58 -22.65
N GLY A 379 -42.26 26.12 -22.06
CA GLY A 379 -43.33 25.39 -21.34
C GLY A 379 -44.16 24.41 -22.17
N LYS A 380 -43.57 23.79 -23.22
CA LYS A 380 -44.18 22.70 -23.97
C LYS A 380 -43.89 21.39 -23.24
N THR A 381 -44.76 21.02 -22.30
CA THR A 381 -44.81 19.66 -21.77
C THR A 381 -45.27 18.73 -22.88
N LYS A 382 -44.41 17.82 -23.37
CA LYS A 382 -44.84 16.77 -24.30
C LYS A 382 -45.78 15.81 -23.53
N ILE A 383 -47.05 15.83 -23.89
CA ILE A 383 -48.13 15.07 -23.22
C ILE A 383 -47.95 13.54 -23.35
N ASN A 384 -47.26 13.06 -24.40
CA ASN A 384 -47.12 11.63 -24.72
C ASN A 384 -45.69 11.06 -24.54
N ALA A 385 -44.84 11.65 -23.69
CA ALA A 385 -43.51 11.10 -23.46
C ALA A 385 -43.52 9.98 -22.41
N ASN A 386 -42.76 8.90 -22.63
CA ASN A 386 -42.59 7.80 -21.68
C ASN A 386 -42.14 8.35 -20.31
N THR A 387 -42.91 8.08 -19.26
CA THR A 387 -42.71 8.62 -17.90
C THR A 387 -41.33 8.26 -17.34
N LEU A 388 -40.82 7.07 -17.64
CA LEU A 388 -39.48 6.64 -17.21
C LEU A 388 -38.37 7.50 -17.85
N LEU A 389 -38.50 7.85 -19.12
CA LEU A 389 -37.56 8.71 -19.84
C LEU A 389 -37.57 10.12 -19.24
N ILE A 390 -38.75 10.65 -18.90
CA ILE A 390 -38.88 11.94 -18.20
C ILE A 390 -38.13 11.92 -16.86
N VAL A 391 -38.28 10.85 -16.07
CA VAL A 391 -37.58 10.69 -14.79
C VAL A 391 -36.06 10.64 -15.00
N ILE A 392 -35.58 9.88 -15.99
CA ILE A 392 -34.14 9.81 -16.31
C ILE A 392 -33.61 11.19 -16.67
N LEU A 393 -34.26 11.91 -17.60
CA LEU A 393 -33.84 13.26 -17.99
C LEU A 393 -33.88 14.25 -16.83
N PHE A 394 -34.86 14.13 -15.94
CA PHE A 394 -34.94 14.93 -14.72
C PHE A 394 -33.74 14.69 -13.80
N GLU A 395 -33.39 13.44 -13.55
CA GLU A 395 -32.23 13.09 -12.72
C GLU A 395 -30.90 13.49 -13.38
N ILE A 396 -30.76 13.38 -14.70
CA ILE A 396 -29.60 13.90 -15.45
C ILE A 396 -29.44 15.41 -15.22
N ARG A 397 -30.52 16.17 -15.40
CA ARG A 397 -30.51 17.63 -15.18
C ARG A 397 -30.14 17.98 -13.74
N LYS A 398 -30.64 17.21 -12.77
CA LYS A 398 -30.35 17.38 -11.35
C LYS A 398 -28.88 17.15 -11.03
N ILE A 399 -28.27 16.08 -11.54
CA ILE A 399 -26.83 15.81 -11.36
C ILE A 399 -25.99 16.93 -11.98
N ARG A 400 -26.32 17.35 -13.21
CA ARG A 400 -25.60 18.43 -13.90
C ARG A 400 -25.70 19.75 -13.14
N ARG A 401 -26.88 20.12 -12.64
CA ARG A 401 -27.09 21.37 -11.87
C ARG A 401 -26.39 21.37 -10.51
N ARG A 402 -26.25 20.20 -9.88
CA ARG A 402 -25.49 20.06 -8.62
C ARG A 402 -23.97 20.12 -8.83
N GLY A 403 -23.50 20.12 -10.07
CA GLY A 403 -22.07 20.12 -10.39
C GLY A 403 -21.35 18.79 -10.10
N LEU A 404 -22.04 17.76 -9.61
CA LEU A 404 -21.44 16.50 -9.14
C LEU A 404 -20.56 15.85 -10.22
N PHE A 405 -21.04 15.82 -11.47
CA PHE A 405 -20.27 15.29 -12.59
C PHE A 405 -18.92 15.99 -12.80
N LYS A 406 -18.90 17.34 -12.72
CA LYS A 406 -17.65 18.10 -12.87
C LYS A 406 -16.71 17.84 -11.71
N GLN A 407 -17.24 17.80 -10.49
CA GLN A 407 -16.44 17.59 -9.29
C GLN A 407 -15.80 16.18 -9.27
N VAL A 408 -16.55 15.16 -9.70
CA VAL A 408 -16.05 13.77 -9.87
C VAL A 408 -14.89 13.73 -10.85
N ASN A 409 -15.10 14.24 -12.07
CA ASN A 409 -14.06 14.18 -13.11
C ASN A 409 -12.83 14.99 -12.72
N PHE A 410 -13.01 16.14 -12.09
CA PHE A 410 -11.88 16.92 -11.58
C PHE A 410 -11.05 16.14 -10.56
N LEU A 411 -11.70 15.47 -9.60
CA LEU A 411 -11.03 14.63 -8.61
C LEU A 411 -10.31 13.44 -9.24
N LEU A 412 -10.99 12.72 -10.14
CA LEU A 412 -10.39 11.59 -10.85
C LEU A 412 -9.20 12.04 -11.70
N SER A 413 -9.28 13.22 -12.34
CA SER A 413 -8.18 13.76 -13.15
C SER A 413 -6.96 14.07 -12.30
N ILE A 414 -7.14 14.71 -11.13
CA ILE A 414 -6.04 14.95 -10.18
C ILE A 414 -5.38 13.64 -9.75
N LEU A 415 -6.19 12.63 -9.40
CA LEU A 415 -5.69 11.33 -8.95
C LEU A 415 -4.88 10.63 -10.05
N VAL A 416 -5.37 10.66 -11.29
CA VAL A 416 -4.65 10.07 -12.43
C VAL A 416 -3.34 10.80 -12.70
N ILE A 417 -3.34 12.15 -12.68
CA ILE A 417 -2.11 12.94 -12.89
C ILE A 417 -1.07 12.62 -11.82
N LEU A 418 -1.45 12.67 -10.54
CA LEU A 418 -0.54 12.39 -9.43
C LEU A 418 -0.03 10.94 -9.46
N GLY A 419 -0.93 9.99 -9.69
CA GLY A 419 -0.58 8.57 -9.79
C GLY A 419 0.37 8.29 -10.96
N TYR A 420 0.16 8.95 -12.10
CA TYR A 420 1.04 8.84 -13.26
C TYR A 420 2.45 9.36 -12.96
N PHE A 421 2.57 10.57 -12.39
CA PHE A 421 3.88 11.13 -12.07
C PHE A 421 4.64 10.27 -11.06
N PHE A 422 3.95 9.71 -10.07
CA PHE A 422 4.56 8.78 -9.11
C PHE A 422 5.07 7.50 -9.80
N LEU A 423 4.26 6.88 -10.66
CA LEU A 423 4.67 5.68 -11.42
C LEU A 423 5.83 5.99 -12.37
N SER A 424 5.82 7.17 -13.00
CA SER A 424 6.89 7.63 -13.88
C SER A 424 8.22 7.81 -13.14
N GLU A 425 8.19 8.38 -11.93
CA GLU A 425 9.38 8.53 -11.09
C GLU A 425 9.96 7.17 -10.71
N GLN A 426 9.11 6.24 -10.24
CA GLN A 426 9.52 4.88 -9.90
C GLN A 426 10.11 4.11 -11.09
N THR A 427 9.52 4.27 -12.27
CA THR A 427 10.01 3.61 -13.50
C THR A 427 11.40 4.10 -13.89
N GLU A 428 11.64 5.41 -13.81
CA GLU A 428 12.95 6.00 -14.12
C GLU A 428 14.03 5.64 -13.08
N GLU A 429 13.66 5.56 -11.80
CA GLU A 429 14.56 5.11 -10.74
C GLU A 429 15.00 3.66 -10.96
N LYS A 430 14.04 2.73 -11.15
CA LYS A 430 14.35 1.31 -11.42
C LYS A 430 15.16 1.10 -12.69
N LYS A 431 14.86 1.86 -13.74
CA LYS A 431 15.64 1.81 -14.98
C LYS A 431 17.09 2.17 -14.75
N LYS A 432 17.37 3.23 -13.98
CA LYS A 432 18.74 3.67 -13.67
C LYS A 432 19.46 2.64 -12.82
N GLU A 433 18.81 2.14 -11.78
CA GLU A 433 19.35 1.13 -10.87
C GLU A 433 19.75 -0.13 -11.63
N TYR A 434 18.84 -0.70 -12.44
CA TYR A 434 19.13 -1.92 -13.20
C TYR A 434 20.29 -1.76 -14.18
N PHE A 435 20.39 -0.62 -14.90
CA PHE A 435 21.53 -0.39 -15.79
C PHE A 435 22.83 -0.07 -15.06
N GLN A 436 22.75 0.49 -13.85
CA GLN A 436 23.92 0.68 -13.01
C GLN A 436 24.44 -0.68 -12.53
N GLU A 437 23.56 -1.55 -12.02
CA GLU A 437 23.90 -2.92 -11.62
C GLU A 437 24.51 -3.73 -12.77
N LEU A 438 23.93 -3.65 -13.98
CA LEU A 438 24.47 -4.33 -15.16
C LEU A 438 25.89 -3.86 -15.49
N LYS A 439 26.16 -2.55 -15.43
CA LYS A 439 27.50 -1.99 -15.69
C LYS A 439 28.49 -2.37 -14.61
N GLU A 440 28.12 -2.20 -13.35
CA GLU A 440 28.96 -2.57 -12.20
C GLU A 440 29.29 -4.07 -12.24
N SER A 441 28.31 -4.91 -12.56
CA SER A 441 28.52 -6.36 -12.75
C SER A 441 29.49 -6.65 -13.90
N ALA A 442 29.33 -5.98 -15.05
CA ALA A 442 30.26 -6.15 -16.18
C ALA A 442 31.69 -5.69 -15.84
N ASP A 443 31.83 -4.56 -15.15
CA ASP A 443 33.11 -4.00 -14.74
C ASP A 443 33.81 -4.90 -13.71
N ILE A 444 33.09 -5.44 -12.72
CA ILE A 444 33.61 -6.41 -11.73
C ILE A 444 34.05 -7.70 -12.42
N ILE A 445 33.23 -8.22 -13.35
CA ILE A 445 33.57 -9.43 -14.09
C ILE A 445 34.86 -9.22 -14.91
N GLU A 446 34.98 -8.09 -15.61
CA GLU A 446 36.12 -7.79 -16.48
C GLU A 446 37.41 -7.49 -15.71
N SER A 447 37.31 -6.78 -14.57
CA SER A 447 38.48 -6.30 -13.82
C SER A 447 38.96 -7.24 -12.71
N VAL A 448 38.07 -8.07 -12.14
CA VAL A 448 38.38 -8.94 -11.00
C VAL A 448 38.17 -10.41 -11.34
N VAL A 449 36.93 -10.80 -11.67
CA VAL A 449 36.55 -12.22 -11.76
C VAL A 449 37.28 -12.93 -12.91
N TYR A 450 37.33 -12.31 -14.09
CA TYR A 450 37.95 -12.92 -15.27
C TYR A 450 39.48 -13.06 -15.14
N PRO A 451 40.24 -12.04 -14.70
CA PRO A 451 41.67 -12.18 -14.39
C PRO A 451 41.96 -13.26 -13.34
N ASP A 452 41.19 -13.31 -12.25
CA ASP A 452 41.40 -14.28 -11.16
C ASP A 452 41.18 -15.71 -11.65
N MET A 453 40.11 -15.98 -12.41
CA MET A 453 39.88 -17.30 -13.01
C MET A 453 40.98 -17.69 -13.98
N LYS A 454 41.45 -16.76 -14.81
CA LYS A 454 42.54 -17.02 -15.76
C LYS A 454 43.84 -17.37 -15.03
N GLN A 455 44.12 -16.73 -13.89
CA GLN A 455 45.26 -17.07 -13.06
C GLN A 455 45.12 -18.47 -12.44
N GLN A 456 43.93 -18.83 -11.93
CA GLN A 456 43.67 -20.16 -11.39
C GLN A 456 43.83 -21.26 -12.45
N ILE A 457 43.29 -21.04 -13.66
CA ILE A 457 43.47 -21.96 -14.80
C ILE A 457 44.96 -22.11 -15.14
N ALA A 458 45.72 -21.01 -15.21
CA ALA A 458 47.15 -21.04 -15.52
C ALA A 458 48.00 -21.77 -14.44
N ILE A 459 47.55 -21.79 -13.18
CA ILE A 459 48.19 -22.57 -12.11
C ILE A 459 47.93 -24.06 -12.31
N LEU A 460 46.66 -24.44 -12.57
CA LEU A 460 46.26 -25.84 -12.74
C LEU A 460 46.80 -26.46 -14.04
N GLU A 461 47.00 -25.67 -15.10
CA GLU A 461 47.64 -26.14 -16.34
C GLU A 461 49.12 -26.55 -16.15
N LYS A 462 49.78 -26.05 -15.09
CA LYS A 462 51.19 -26.38 -14.80
C LYS A 462 51.39 -27.69 -14.02
N GLU A 463 50.32 -28.33 -13.53
CA GLU A 463 50.38 -29.60 -12.76
C GLU A 463 49.64 -30.77 -13.46
N PRO A 464 50.16 -31.29 -14.59
CA PRO A 464 49.37 -32.10 -15.53
C PRO A 464 49.08 -33.57 -15.14
N ASN A 465 49.59 -34.08 -14.00
CA ASN A 465 49.64 -35.52 -13.72
C ASN A 465 48.65 -36.03 -12.65
N ASN A 466 47.82 -35.18 -12.05
CA ASN A 466 46.81 -35.60 -11.07
C ASN A 466 45.42 -35.66 -11.71
N SER A 467 44.69 -36.78 -11.58
CA SER A 467 43.34 -36.94 -12.12
C SER A 467 42.34 -35.93 -11.55
N THR A 468 42.49 -35.54 -10.28
CA THR A 468 41.60 -34.57 -9.61
C THR A 468 41.76 -33.15 -10.16
N TYR A 469 43.00 -32.74 -10.48
CA TYR A 469 43.26 -31.42 -11.08
C TYR A 469 42.78 -31.33 -12.52
N LYS A 470 42.75 -32.44 -13.28
CA LYS A 470 42.18 -32.47 -14.62
C LYS A 470 40.68 -32.22 -14.63
N GLU A 471 39.94 -32.79 -13.68
CA GLU A 471 38.50 -32.58 -13.54
C GLU A 471 38.19 -31.13 -13.13
N GLN A 472 38.90 -30.60 -12.12
CA GLN A 472 38.78 -29.21 -11.71
C GLN A 472 39.13 -28.20 -12.83
N LEU A 473 40.14 -28.50 -13.64
CA LEU A 473 40.51 -27.68 -14.80
C LEU A 473 39.38 -27.64 -15.84
N VAL A 474 38.74 -28.78 -16.13
CA VAL A 474 37.61 -28.85 -17.07
C VAL A 474 36.45 -28.01 -16.54
N ASP A 475 36.11 -28.12 -15.26
CA ASP A 475 35.03 -27.35 -14.65
C ASP A 475 35.32 -25.85 -14.61
N LEU A 476 36.56 -25.44 -14.31
CA LEU A 476 36.94 -24.03 -14.34
C LEU A 476 36.91 -23.44 -15.75
N LYS A 477 37.31 -24.20 -16.77
CA LYS A 477 37.21 -23.76 -18.18
C LYS A 477 35.76 -23.59 -18.63
N LYS A 478 34.85 -24.47 -18.17
CA LYS A 478 33.41 -24.30 -18.40
C LYS A 478 32.87 -23.05 -17.69
N GLY A 479 33.25 -22.82 -16.44
CA GLY A 479 32.90 -21.61 -15.70
C GLY A 479 33.42 -20.33 -16.36
N GLU A 480 34.66 -20.33 -16.85
CA GLU A 480 35.26 -19.20 -17.59
C GLU A 480 34.43 -18.86 -18.83
N ALA A 481 34.04 -19.87 -19.61
CA ALA A 481 33.23 -19.68 -20.81
C ALA A 481 31.88 -19.02 -20.49
N VAL A 482 31.20 -19.47 -19.42
CA VAL A 482 29.93 -18.90 -18.96
C VAL A 482 30.09 -17.44 -18.52
N ILE A 483 31.18 -17.11 -17.82
CA ILE A 483 31.45 -15.74 -17.36
C ILE A 483 31.77 -14.81 -18.53
N LEU A 484 32.56 -15.27 -19.50
CA LEU A 484 32.89 -14.49 -20.70
C LEU A 484 31.65 -14.27 -21.57
N GLU A 485 30.80 -15.28 -21.70
CA GLU A 485 29.50 -15.14 -22.39
C GLU A 485 28.58 -14.17 -21.65
N THR A 486 28.55 -14.22 -20.30
CA THR A 486 27.80 -13.26 -19.47
C THR A 486 28.26 -11.83 -19.72
N LEU A 487 29.58 -11.58 -19.69
CA LEU A 487 30.16 -10.27 -19.95
C LEU A 487 29.77 -9.74 -21.34
N ASN A 488 29.91 -10.57 -22.37
CA ASN A 488 29.58 -10.21 -23.74
C ASN A 488 28.10 -9.91 -23.92
N LYS A 489 27.21 -10.76 -23.39
CA LYS A 489 25.76 -10.55 -23.46
C LYS A 489 25.33 -9.34 -22.65
N ASN A 490 25.95 -9.06 -21.50
CA ASN A 490 25.66 -7.87 -20.70
C ASN A 490 26.02 -6.58 -21.47
N LYS A 491 27.25 -6.49 -22.01
CA LYS A 491 27.67 -5.36 -22.87
C LYS A 491 26.75 -5.22 -24.10
N ALA A 492 26.35 -6.34 -24.72
CA ALA A 492 25.41 -6.35 -25.83
C ALA A 492 24.00 -5.88 -25.43
N ALA A 493 23.51 -6.25 -24.26
CA ALA A 493 22.22 -5.82 -23.72
C ALA A 493 22.17 -4.30 -23.51
N VAL A 494 23.22 -3.72 -22.89
CA VAL A 494 23.32 -2.27 -22.67
C VAL A 494 23.37 -1.51 -24.00
N ASN A 495 24.14 -2.00 -24.99
CA ASN A 495 24.24 -1.37 -26.29
C ASN A 495 22.98 -1.53 -27.14
N GLY A 496 22.39 -2.74 -27.13
CA GLY A 496 21.14 -3.05 -27.82
C GLY A 496 20.01 -2.15 -27.35
N TYR A 497 19.86 -2.00 -26.02
CA TYR A 497 18.86 -1.11 -25.45
C TYR A 497 19.02 0.35 -25.90
N LYS A 498 20.25 0.89 -25.90
CA LYS A 498 20.52 2.27 -26.38
C LYS A 498 20.16 2.46 -27.85
N ASN A 499 20.32 1.42 -28.65
CA ASN A 499 20.07 1.44 -30.10
C ASN A 499 18.61 1.10 -30.46
N GLY A 500 17.75 0.82 -29.46
CA GLY A 500 16.37 0.40 -29.69
C GLY A 500 16.22 -1.04 -30.21
N ASN A 501 17.27 -1.86 -30.11
CA ASN A 501 17.21 -3.29 -30.41
C ASN A 501 17.09 -4.08 -29.10
N TRP A 502 15.92 -4.66 -28.87
CA TRP A 502 15.57 -5.34 -27.61
C TRP A 502 16.06 -6.78 -27.55
N TYR A 503 16.37 -7.39 -28.69
CA TYR A 503 16.76 -8.80 -28.75
C TYR A 503 18.01 -9.12 -27.90
N PRO A 504 19.13 -8.37 -27.97
CA PRO A 504 20.30 -8.63 -27.13
C PRO A 504 20.00 -8.50 -25.63
N PHE A 505 19.04 -7.63 -25.27
CA PHE A 505 18.63 -7.44 -23.90
C PHE A 505 17.90 -8.68 -23.36
N TYR A 506 16.93 -9.21 -24.10
CA TYR A 506 16.24 -10.43 -23.70
C TYR A 506 17.10 -11.67 -23.83
N GLU A 507 18.06 -11.69 -24.76
CA GLU A 507 19.02 -12.79 -24.87
C GLU A 507 19.89 -12.90 -23.61
N TYR A 508 20.33 -11.76 -23.06
CA TYR A 508 21.01 -11.73 -21.77
C TYR A 508 20.12 -12.28 -20.63
N GLN A 509 18.88 -11.81 -20.52
CA GLN A 509 17.96 -12.29 -19.46
C GLN A 509 17.61 -13.77 -19.62
N LEU A 510 17.43 -14.23 -20.86
CA LEU A 510 17.18 -15.64 -21.18
C LEU A 510 18.39 -16.50 -20.81
N PHE A 511 19.61 -16.00 -21.06
CA PHE A 511 20.83 -16.67 -20.63
C PHE A 511 20.89 -16.82 -19.10
N GLN A 512 20.59 -15.75 -18.34
CA GLN A 512 20.56 -15.80 -16.87
C GLN A 512 19.53 -16.80 -16.33
N THR A 513 18.32 -16.82 -16.91
CA THR A 513 17.25 -17.74 -16.49
C THR A 513 17.54 -19.20 -16.86
N ARG A 514 18.18 -19.46 -18.01
CA ARG A 514 18.66 -20.81 -18.39
C ARG A 514 19.82 -21.29 -17.53
N PHE A 515 20.74 -20.38 -17.19
CA PHE A 515 21.81 -20.65 -16.26
C PHE A 515 21.24 -21.04 -14.89
N ALA A 516 20.24 -20.30 -14.39
CA ALA A 516 19.51 -20.65 -13.19
C ALA A 516 18.77 -21.99 -13.29
N ASN A 517 18.24 -22.37 -14.46
CA ASN A 517 17.56 -23.65 -14.66
C ASN A 517 18.50 -24.88 -14.72
N LYS A 518 19.82 -24.65 -14.72
CA LYS A 518 20.87 -25.67 -14.96
C LYS A 518 20.82 -26.25 -16.39
N GLU A 519 20.38 -25.46 -17.39
CA GLU A 519 20.44 -25.83 -18.82
C GLU A 519 21.82 -25.61 -19.44
N ILE A 520 22.66 -24.78 -18.80
CA ILE A 520 24.00 -24.42 -19.26
C ILE A 520 25.02 -25.16 -18.38
N ASP A 521 25.92 -25.91 -19.01
CA ASP A 521 26.99 -26.64 -18.32
C ASP A 521 28.09 -25.67 -17.89
N SER A 522 28.11 -25.35 -16.60
CA SER A 522 29.04 -24.40 -15.98
C SER A 522 30.09 -25.06 -15.09
N GLY A 523 30.23 -26.40 -15.16
CA GLY A 523 31.06 -27.15 -14.23
C GLY A 523 30.59 -27.00 -12.79
N ASN A 524 31.51 -26.66 -11.88
CA ASN A 524 31.21 -26.44 -10.45
C ASN A 524 30.60 -25.07 -10.14
N LEU A 525 30.44 -24.19 -11.14
CA LEU A 525 29.84 -22.88 -10.97
C LEU A 525 28.32 -23.04 -10.92
N GLN A 526 27.82 -23.60 -9.82
CA GLN A 526 26.40 -23.89 -9.64
C GLN A 526 25.65 -22.65 -9.16
N ASN A 527 24.48 -22.43 -9.76
CA ASN A 527 23.56 -21.41 -9.35
C ASN A 527 22.43 -22.02 -8.51
N ALA A 528 22.31 -21.63 -7.24
CA ALA A 528 21.31 -22.16 -6.33
C ALA A 528 19.88 -21.67 -6.61
N PHE A 529 19.69 -20.72 -7.55
CA PHE A 529 18.37 -20.10 -7.79
C PHE A 529 17.24 -21.08 -8.11
N LYS A 530 17.50 -22.23 -8.74
CA LYS A 530 16.44 -23.25 -8.98
C LYS A 530 15.89 -23.86 -7.71
N GLU A 531 16.77 -24.13 -6.75
CA GLU A 531 16.39 -24.66 -5.44
C GLU A 531 15.75 -23.56 -4.59
N THR A 532 16.20 -22.32 -4.74
CA THR A 532 15.68 -21.16 -4.00
C THR A 532 14.33 -20.65 -4.52
N LEU A 533 14.12 -20.54 -5.84
CA LEU A 533 12.93 -19.91 -6.44
C LEU A 533 11.85 -20.92 -6.82
N GLY A 534 12.21 -22.18 -7.01
CA GLY A 534 11.35 -23.25 -7.49
C GLY A 534 11.23 -23.29 -9.03
N GLN A 535 11.01 -24.50 -9.56
CA GLN A 535 10.97 -24.76 -11.01
C GLN A 535 9.92 -23.92 -11.74
N TYR A 536 8.74 -23.74 -11.15
CA TYR A 536 7.64 -22.99 -11.77
C TYR A 536 8.02 -21.55 -12.11
N THR A 537 8.68 -20.86 -11.18
CA THR A 537 9.15 -19.48 -11.37
C THR A 537 10.14 -19.39 -12.53
N ILE A 538 11.03 -20.37 -12.66
CA ILE A 538 12.03 -20.42 -13.73
C ILE A 538 11.38 -20.71 -15.08
N ASP A 539 10.50 -21.70 -15.17
CA ASP A 539 9.81 -22.06 -16.41
C ASP A 539 9.00 -20.88 -16.96
N VAL A 540 8.28 -20.18 -16.07
CA VAL A 540 7.54 -18.96 -16.42
C VAL A 540 8.50 -17.87 -16.93
N SER A 541 9.62 -17.65 -16.24
CA SER A 541 10.58 -16.60 -16.62
C SER A 541 11.19 -16.89 -18.01
N ILE A 542 11.56 -18.14 -18.29
CA ILE A 542 12.09 -18.56 -19.59
C ILE A 542 11.04 -18.37 -20.69
N ALA A 543 9.80 -18.81 -20.43
CA ALA A 543 8.71 -18.67 -21.39
C ALA A 543 8.35 -17.20 -21.66
N GLU A 544 8.40 -16.33 -20.64
CA GLU A 544 8.21 -14.88 -20.80
C GLU A 544 9.26 -14.30 -21.75
N LYS A 545 10.55 -14.62 -21.57
CA LYS A 545 11.61 -14.07 -22.44
C LYS A 545 11.47 -14.54 -23.88
N LYS A 546 11.12 -15.81 -24.10
CA LYS A 546 10.84 -16.32 -25.45
C LYS A 546 9.70 -15.55 -26.11
N TRP A 547 8.60 -15.35 -25.39
CA TRP A 547 7.47 -14.55 -25.88
C TRP A 547 7.88 -13.12 -26.25
N LEU A 548 8.65 -12.46 -25.38
CA LEU A 548 9.12 -11.08 -25.59
C LEU A 548 10.02 -10.96 -26.83
N MET A 549 10.89 -11.97 -27.06
CA MET A 549 11.74 -12.04 -28.25
C MET A 549 10.94 -12.32 -29.53
N GLU A 550 9.95 -13.20 -29.48
CA GLU A 550 9.10 -13.56 -30.63
C GLU A 550 8.27 -12.39 -31.15
N HIS A 551 7.87 -11.48 -30.25
CA HIS A 551 6.97 -10.36 -30.56
C HIS A 551 7.68 -8.99 -30.62
N ASP A 552 9.01 -8.95 -30.50
CA ASP A 552 9.84 -7.73 -30.49
C ASP A 552 9.30 -6.62 -29.56
N ILE A 553 8.98 -7.02 -28.33
CA ILE A 553 8.34 -6.13 -27.35
C ILE A 553 9.41 -5.27 -26.68
N GLN A 554 9.09 -4.01 -26.39
CA GLN A 554 10.04 -3.16 -25.68
C GLN A 554 10.14 -3.58 -24.18
N PRO A 555 11.35 -3.62 -23.59
CA PRO A 555 11.54 -4.00 -22.20
C PRO A 555 10.73 -3.13 -21.23
N VAL A 556 9.93 -3.79 -20.41
CA VAL A 556 9.37 -3.26 -19.17
C VAL A 556 10.40 -3.52 -18.08
N PHE A 557 10.81 -2.45 -17.40
CA PHE A 557 11.95 -2.51 -16.49
C PHE A 557 11.62 -3.28 -15.22
N SER A 558 12.31 -4.41 -15.07
CA SER A 558 12.68 -5.05 -13.79
C SER A 558 13.62 -6.23 -14.04
N GLY A 559 14.06 -6.85 -12.95
CA GLY A 559 14.96 -8.01 -12.89
C GLY A 559 14.61 -9.20 -13.78
N ASP A 560 15.54 -10.15 -13.83
CA ASP A 560 15.58 -11.20 -14.85
C ASP A 560 14.45 -12.24 -14.72
N PHE A 561 13.79 -12.30 -13.55
CA PHE A 561 12.77 -13.29 -13.23
C PHE A 561 11.36 -12.69 -13.13
N VAL A 562 10.35 -13.55 -13.28
CA VAL A 562 8.93 -13.23 -13.07
C VAL A 562 8.50 -13.83 -11.73
N PRO A 563 8.26 -13.01 -10.68
CA PRO A 563 7.74 -13.53 -9.41
C PRO A 563 6.37 -14.20 -9.59
N THR A 564 6.20 -15.38 -8.99
CA THR A 564 4.95 -16.16 -9.07
C THR A 564 4.41 -16.51 -7.68
N ILE A 565 3.17 -16.99 -7.62
CA ILE A 565 2.58 -17.50 -6.36
C ILE A 565 3.26 -18.77 -5.83
N PHE A 566 4.03 -19.45 -6.69
CA PHE A 566 4.79 -20.65 -6.35
C PHE A 566 6.27 -20.36 -6.09
N THR A 567 6.67 -19.08 -6.08
CA THR A 567 8.03 -18.71 -5.70
C THR A 567 8.26 -19.09 -4.24
N ASN A 568 9.32 -19.86 -3.98
CA ASN A 568 9.60 -20.37 -2.64
C ASN A 568 10.17 -19.28 -1.74
N ASN A 569 9.28 -18.52 -1.11
CA ASN A 569 9.63 -17.47 -0.15
C ASN A 569 10.27 -17.99 1.14
N SER A 570 10.25 -19.31 1.41
CA SER A 570 10.88 -19.87 2.62
C SER A 570 12.38 -20.11 2.46
N ALA A 571 12.85 -20.30 1.22
CA ALA A 571 14.27 -20.44 0.89
C ALA A 571 14.97 -19.09 0.71
N LEU A 572 14.20 -18.03 0.46
CA LEU A 572 14.66 -16.65 0.53
C LEU A 572 14.50 -16.15 1.98
N GLU A 573 15.53 -15.58 2.59
CA GLU A 573 15.38 -14.90 3.89
C GLU A 573 14.28 -13.83 3.78
N LYS A 574 13.44 -13.61 4.82
CA LYS A 574 12.28 -12.69 4.73
C LYS A 574 12.64 -11.30 4.17
N ASP A 575 13.78 -10.74 4.55
CA ASP A 575 14.31 -9.47 4.01
C ASP A 575 14.89 -9.61 2.59
N GLY A 576 15.58 -10.72 2.31
CA GLY A 576 16.06 -11.05 0.97
C GLY A 576 14.92 -11.31 -0.04
N SER A 577 13.80 -11.87 0.41
CA SER A 577 12.60 -12.13 -0.39
C SER A 577 11.96 -10.82 -0.83
N ASN A 578 11.78 -9.86 0.08
CA ASN A 578 11.24 -8.54 -0.26
C ASN A 578 12.16 -7.80 -1.22
N LYS A 579 13.48 -7.79 -0.97
CA LYS A 579 14.46 -7.15 -1.86
C LYS A 579 14.45 -7.80 -3.25
N TRP A 580 14.44 -9.12 -3.33
CA TRP A 580 14.37 -9.85 -4.60
C TRP A 580 13.06 -9.57 -5.37
N LEU A 581 11.92 -9.51 -4.67
CA LEU A 581 10.63 -9.15 -5.24
C LEU A 581 10.64 -7.71 -5.78
N GLU A 582 11.23 -6.76 -5.04
CA GLU A 582 11.39 -5.37 -5.48
C GLU A 582 12.27 -5.26 -6.73
N MET A 583 13.40 -5.96 -6.76
CA MET A 583 14.30 -6.02 -7.93
C MET A 583 13.59 -6.59 -9.16
N ASN A 584 12.76 -7.62 -8.99
CA ASN A 584 12.08 -8.31 -10.10
C ASN A 584 10.68 -7.75 -10.43
N GLN A 585 10.15 -6.79 -9.68
CA GLN A 585 8.83 -6.21 -9.95
C GLN A 585 8.86 -5.30 -11.20
N LYS A 586 8.21 -5.76 -12.27
CA LYS A 586 8.03 -5.10 -13.57
C LYS A 586 7.32 -3.74 -13.41
N LEU A 587 7.92 -2.65 -13.92
CA LEU A 587 7.34 -1.31 -13.95
C LEU A 587 7.55 -0.63 -15.32
N ASP A 588 6.51 0.06 -15.78
CA ASP A 588 6.51 0.94 -16.95
C ASP A 588 5.45 2.03 -16.77
N ASN A 589 5.61 3.16 -17.44
CA ASN A 589 4.71 4.30 -17.42
C ASN A 589 4.03 4.55 -18.78
N SER A 590 3.95 3.53 -19.66
CA SER A 590 3.11 3.59 -20.87
C SER A 590 1.62 3.58 -20.52
N GLY A 591 0.77 4.02 -21.46
CA GLY A 591 -0.68 4.12 -21.25
C GLY A 591 -1.34 2.79 -20.87
N LEU A 592 -1.09 1.72 -21.63
CA LEU A 592 -1.62 0.39 -21.36
C LEU A 592 -1.07 -0.17 -20.04
N TYR A 593 0.24 -0.03 -19.78
CA TYR A 593 0.83 -0.56 -18.54
C TYR A 593 0.33 0.20 -17.29
N THR A 594 0.17 1.53 -17.37
CA THR A 594 -0.43 2.33 -16.30
C THR A 594 -1.85 1.86 -15.99
N LEU A 595 -2.62 1.51 -17.02
CA LEU A 595 -3.96 0.96 -16.84
C LEU A 595 -3.94 -0.45 -16.22
N TYR A 596 -2.95 -1.27 -16.58
CA TYR A 596 -2.74 -2.56 -15.94
C TYR A 596 -2.37 -2.42 -14.47
N VAL A 597 -1.47 -1.49 -14.11
CA VAL A 597 -1.14 -1.13 -12.72
C VAL A 597 -2.39 -0.66 -11.97
N PHE A 598 -3.26 0.12 -12.61
CA PHE A 598 -4.54 0.56 -12.04
C PHE A 598 -5.44 -0.62 -11.61
N PHE A 599 -5.41 -1.74 -12.34
CA PHE A 599 -6.11 -2.97 -11.95
C PHE A 599 -5.33 -3.82 -10.95
N LYS A 600 -4.04 -4.06 -11.22
CA LYS A 600 -3.14 -4.89 -10.40
C LYS A 600 -3.06 -4.41 -8.96
N ASP A 601 -2.95 -3.10 -8.76
CA ASP A 601 -2.77 -2.46 -7.45
C ASP A 601 -4.10 -1.97 -6.84
N TYR A 602 -5.24 -2.49 -7.32
CA TYR A 602 -6.57 -2.23 -6.78
C TYR A 602 -7.05 -0.76 -6.85
N PHE A 603 -6.41 0.10 -7.64
CA PHE A 603 -6.80 1.51 -7.75
C PHE A 603 -8.23 1.71 -8.30
N TYR A 604 -8.78 0.74 -9.03
CA TYR A 604 -10.19 0.73 -9.47
C TYR A 604 -11.21 0.76 -8.33
N LEU A 605 -10.83 0.41 -7.10
CA LEU A 605 -11.70 0.53 -5.92
C LEU A 605 -11.97 1.99 -5.55
N VAL A 606 -11.04 2.91 -5.84
CA VAL A 606 -11.19 4.35 -5.56
C VAL A 606 -12.39 4.95 -6.32
N PRO A 607 -12.49 4.83 -7.66
CA PRO A 607 -13.66 5.32 -8.37
C PRO A 607 -14.95 4.59 -7.98
N ILE A 608 -14.92 3.28 -7.68
CA ILE A 608 -16.10 2.56 -7.16
C ILE A 608 -16.61 3.21 -5.87
N CYS A 609 -15.75 3.40 -4.87
CA CYS A 609 -16.10 4.05 -3.61
C CYS A 609 -16.65 5.46 -3.82
N LEU A 610 -16.02 6.23 -4.71
CA LEU A 610 -16.44 7.58 -5.07
C LEU A 610 -17.83 7.59 -5.74
N PHE A 611 -18.11 6.65 -6.64
CA PHE A 611 -19.42 6.52 -7.28
C PHE A 611 -20.51 6.06 -6.31
N ILE A 612 -20.21 5.16 -5.37
CA ILE A 612 -21.15 4.80 -4.30
C ILE A 612 -21.49 6.03 -3.45
N LEU A 613 -20.48 6.82 -3.08
CA LEU A 613 -20.69 8.03 -2.26
C LEU A 613 -21.56 9.07 -2.98
N LEU A 614 -21.29 9.32 -4.26
CA LEU A 614 -21.89 10.43 -5.00
C LEU A 614 -23.17 10.05 -5.76
N PHE A 615 -23.23 8.84 -6.30
CA PHE A 615 -24.35 8.34 -7.12
C PHE A 615 -25.13 7.19 -6.45
N GLY A 616 -24.53 6.44 -5.52
CA GLY A 616 -25.15 5.28 -4.84
C GLY A 616 -26.20 5.62 -3.78
N SER A 617 -26.26 6.87 -3.33
CA SER A 617 -27.13 7.30 -2.22
C SER A 617 -28.64 7.27 -2.49
N GLY A 618 -29.07 7.06 -3.74
CA GLY A 618 -30.45 6.73 -4.11
C GLY A 618 -31.54 7.58 -3.45
N PHE A 619 -32.46 6.91 -2.75
CA PHE A 619 -33.57 7.59 -2.04
C PHE A 619 -33.16 8.26 -0.74
N ALA A 620 -31.99 7.95 -0.18
CA ALA A 620 -31.54 8.55 1.08
C ALA A 620 -31.31 10.07 0.91
N ILE A 621 -30.89 10.52 -0.27
CA ILE A 621 -30.82 11.95 -0.60
C ILE A 621 -32.17 12.64 -0.45
N GLU A 622 -33.25 11.99 -0.88
CA GLU A 622 -34.59 12.59 -0.97
C GLU A 622 -35.40 12.44 0.32
N ARG A 623 -35.04 11.48 1.16
CA ARG A 623 -35.60 11.28 2.50
C ARG A 623 -34.83 12.01 3.60
N GLY A 624 -33.76 12.70 3.23
CA GLY A 624 -32.93 13.49 4.14
C GLY A 624 -33.67 14.73 4.68
N LYS A 625 -32.91 15.74 5.12
CA LYS A 625 -33.48 16.94 5.76
C LYS A 625 -34.43 17.74 4.85
N LYS A 626 -34.15 17.80 3.55
CA LYS A 626 -35.03 18.39 2.54
C LYS A 626 -35.81 17.25 1.89
N ASN A 627 -36.98 16.93 2.43
CA ASN A 627 -37.75 15.77 1.99
C ASN A 627 -38.47 16.02 0.67
N THR A 628 -37.72 15.96 -0.44
CA THR A 628 -38.25 16.17 -1.79
C THR A 628 -39.08 14.99 -2.28
N LEU A 629 -39.03 13.86 -1.59
CA LEU A 629 -39.79 12.66 -1.97
C LEU A 629 -41.30 12.90 -1.89
N TYR A 630 -41.79 13.64 -0.89
CA TYR A 630 -43.21 13.98 -0.80
C TYR A 630 -43.67 14.81 -2.00
N PHE A 631 -42.87 15.77 -2.44
CA PHE A 631 -43.17 16.55 -3.65
C PHE A 631 -43.22 15.66 -4.90
N LEU A 632 -42.24 14.76 -5.08
CA LEU A 632 -42.25 13.83 -6.22
C LEU A 632 -43.47 12.90 -6.22
N LYS A 633 -43.96 12.51 -5.03
CA LYS A 633 -45.19 11.71 -4.89
C LYS A 633 -46.48 12.46 -5.27
N THR A 634 -46.47 13.80 -5.30
CA THR A 634 -47.62 14.59 -5.79
C THR A 634 -47.70 14.65 -7.31
N GLN A 635 -46.63 14.26 -8.01
CA GLN A 635 -46.61 14.20 -9.46
C GLN A 635 -47.21 12.86 -9.94
N PRO A 636 -47.76 12.78 -11.16
CA PRO A 636 -48.29 11.55 -11.74
C PRO A 636 -47.15 10.60 -12.17
N ILE A 637 -46.27 10.24 -11.23
CA ILE A 637 -45.09 9.41 -11.44
C ILE A 637 -45.05 8.35 -10.33
N ASP A 638 -45.00 7.09 -10.74
CA ASP A 638 -44.87 5.99 -9.79
C ASP A 638 -43.51 6.02 -9.07
N THR A 639 -43.53 5.78 -7.76
CA THR A 639 -42.29 5.68 -6.96
C THR A 639 -41.36 4.57 -7.47
N LYS A 640 -41.92 3.56 -8.12
CA LYS A 640 -41.17 2.47 -8.77
C LYS A 640 -40.39 2.98 -9.99
N GLN A 641 -41.00 3.83 -10.80
CA GLN A 641 -40.34 4.46 -11.95
C GLN A 641 -39.24 5.42 -11.48
N ILE A 642 -39.45 6.13 -10.36
CA ILE A 642 -38.41 6.94 -9.70
C ILE A 642 -37.22 6.08 -9.30
N PHE A 643 -37.46 4.92 -8.69
CA PHE A 643 -36.40 3.99 -8.29
C PHE A 643 -35.56 3.51 -9.48
N ILE A 644 -36.22 2.98 -10.52
CA ILE A 644 -35.53 2.48 -11.72
C ILE A 644 -34.80 3.62 -12.44
N GLY A 645 -35.43 4.78 -12.59
CA GLY A 645 -34.80 5.95 -13.20
C GLY A 645 -33.55 6.41 -12.45
N LYS A 646 -33.54 6.33 -11.11
CA LYS A 646 -32.36 6.63 -10.29
C LYS A 646 -31.24 5.63 -10.46
N ILE A 647 -31.54 4.32 -10.48
CA ILE A 647 -30.53 3.28 -10.71
C ILE A 647 -29.91 3.48 -12.08
N LEU A 648 -30.72 3.56 -13.14
CA LEU A 648 -30.25 3.75 -14.51
C LEU A 648 -29.39 5.00 -14.65
N ASN A 649 -29.83 6.13 -14.09
CA ASN A 649 -29.06 7.36 -14.14
C ASN A 649 -27.72 7.24 -13.40
N SER A 650 -27.72 6.64 -12.21
CA SER A 650 -26.49 6.42 -11.44
C SER A 650 -25.52 5.52 -12.19
N THR A 651 -26.02 4.44 -12.80
CA THR A 651 -25.26 3.54 -13.65
C THR A 651 -24.66 4.25 -14.86
N ILE A 652 -25.47 5.00 -15.63
CA ILE A 652 -25.00 5.73 -16.82
C ILE A 652 -23.88 6.69 -16.46
N PHE A 653 -24.05 7.48 -15.39
CA PHE A 653 -23.01 8.41 -14.96
C PHE A 653 -21.76 7.69 -14.48
N SER A 654 -21.87 6.64 -13.67
CA SER A 654 -20.70 5.88 -13.23
C SER A 654 -19.94 5.29 -14.43
N LEU A 655 -20.64 4.71 -15.41
CA LEU A 655 -20.02 4.16 -16.62
C LEU A 655 -19.33 5.23 -17.47
N LEU A 656 -19.99 6.37 -17.70
CA LEU A 656 -19.38 7.49 -18.45
C LEU A 656 -18.13 8.03 -17.76
N ASN A 657 -18.14 8.17 -16.43
CA ASN A 657 -16.96 8.60 -15.68
C ASN A 657 -15.85 7.54 -15.70
N SER A 658 -16.18 6.24 -15.63
CA SER A 658 -15.20 5.16 -15.76
C SER A 658 -14.54 5.14 -17.14
N ILE A 659 -15.33 5.25 -18.21
CA ILE A 659 -14.81 5.33 -19.58
C ILE A 659 -13.93 6.58 -19.73
N GLY A 660 -14.38 7.73 -19.22
CA GLY A 660 -13.60 8.96 -19.22
C GLY A 660 -12.27 8.82 -18.48
N LEU A 661 -12.25 8.14 -17.32
CA LEU A 661 -11.03 7.86 -16.56
C LEU A 661 -10.07 6.97 -17.36
N VAL A 662 -10.56 5.87 -17.94
CA VAL A 662 -9.76 4.93 -18.73
C VAL A 662 -9.12 5.65 -19.92
N LEU A 663 -9.90 6.44 -20.66
CA LEU A 663 -9.39 7.24 -21.77
C LEU A 663 -8.36 8.27 -21.30
N PHE A 664 -8.60 8.91 -20.16
CA PHE A 664 -7.67 9.90 -19.61
C PHE A 664 -6.33 9.30 -19.19
N VAL A 665 -6.34 8.11 -18.57
CA VAL A 665 -5.12 7.36 -18.24
C VAL A 665 -4.33 7.03 -19.51
N LEU A 666 -5.01 6.52 -20.54
CA LEU A 666 -4.38 6.20 -21.83
C LEU A 666 -3.78 7.44 -22.50
N ILE A 667 -4.51 8.57 -22.51
CA ILE A 667 -4.03 9.83 -23.08
C ILE A 667 -2.81 10.34 -22.33
N ILE A 668 -2.82 10.34 -20.99
CA ILE A 668 -1.67 10.79 -20.20
C ILE A 668 -0.44 9.92 -20.50
N GLY A 669 -0.58 8.60 -20.47
CA GLY A 669 0.54 7.71 -20.78
C GLY A 669 1.08 7.89 -22.21
N MET A 670 0.18 8.12 -23.17
CA MET A 670 0.55 8.41 -24.56
C MET A 670 1.27 9.76 -24.72
N LEU A 671 0.88 10.79 -23.96
CA LEU A 671 1.48 12.13 -24.04
C LEU A 671 2.88 12.21 -23.43
N PHE A 672 3.13 11.48 -22.34
CA PHE A 672 4.37 11.58 -21.58
C PHE A 672 5.36 10.43 -21.83
N ASN A 673 4.90 9.27 -22.34
CA ASN A 673 5.77 8.17 -22.77
C ASN A 673 5.29 7.58 -24.11
N ARG A 674 4.45 6.53 -24.09
CA ARG A 674 3.90 5.85 -25.27
C ARG A 674 2.56 5.18 -24.97
N PHE A 675 1.86 4.73 -26.01
CA PHE A 675 0.60 3.98 -25.85
C PHE A 675 0.82 2.68 -25.06
N GLY A 676 1.90 1.94 -25.35
CA GLY A 676 2.27 0.67 -24.71
C GLY A 676 2.10 -0.52 -25.67
N ASP A 677 2.64 -1.66 -25.27
CA ASP A 677 2.71 -2.85 -26.12
C ASP A 677 1.53 -3.80 -25.83
N TRP A 678 0.64 -4.00 -26.82
CA TRP A 678 -0.58 -4.80 -26.64
C TRP A 678 -0.29 -6.27 -26.35
N GLU A 679 0.73 -6.83 -27.01
CA GLU A 679 1.18 -8.22 -26.91
C GLU A 679 2.10 -8.48 -25.71
N TYR A 680 2.28 -7.50 -24.81
CA TYR A 680 3.07 -7.71 -23.59
C TYR A 680 2.51 -8.89 -22.79
N PRO A 681 3.32 -9.91 -22.45
CA PRO A 681 2.82 -11.15 -21.86
C PRO A 681 2.42 -10.94 -20.40
N ILE A 682 1.17 -11.24 -20.08
CA ILE A 682 0.71 -11.35 -18.68
C ILE A 682 0.50 -12.81 -18.34
N LEU A 683 1.14 -13.24 -17.25
CA LEU A 683 1.02 -14.60 -16.73
C LEU A 683 -0.43 -14.89 -16.33
N PHE A 684 -0.97 -15.97 -16.89
CA PHE A 684 -2.23 -16.57 -16.49
C PHE A 684 -1.96 -17.95 -15.85
N TYR A 685 -2.55 -18.15 -14.68
CA TYR A 685 -2.44 -19.39 -13.92
C TYR A 685 -3.60 -20.33 -14.27
N ASP A 686 -3.28 -21.53 -14.75
CA ASP A 686 -4.27 -22.57 -15.02
C ASP A 686 -4.38 -23.54 -13.85
N HIS A 687 -5.61 -23.73 -13.39
CA HIS A 687 -5.90 -24.65 -12.29
C HIS A 687 -5.41 -26.08 -12.63
N PRO A 688 -4.84 -26.86 -11.69
CA PRO A 688 -4.31 -28.21 -11.97
C PRO A 688 -5.30 -29.14 -12.67
N LYS A 689 -6.57 -29.12 -12.22
CA LYS A 689 -7.68 -29.87 -12.85
C LYS A 689 -7.89 -29.54 -14.34
N ILE A 690 -7.55 -28.34 -14.79
CA ILE A 690 -7.60 -27.91 -16.19
C ILE A 690 -6.30 -28.32 -16.90
N ALA A 691 -5.14 -28.08 -16.27
CA ALA A 691 -3.83 -28.37 -16.83
C ALA A 691 -3.59 -29.86 -17.12
N ILE A 692 -4.21 -30.76 -16.34
CA ILE A 692 -4.11 -32.22 -16.51
C ILE A 692 -5.06 -32.74 -17.61
N SER A 693 -5.95 -31.91 -18.15
CA SER A 693 -6.89 -32.33 -19.19
C SER A 693 -6.19 -32.59 -20.53
N SER A 694 -6.69 -33.56 -21.30
CA SER A 694 -6.10 -33.95 -22.60
C SER A 694 -6.11 -32.86 -23.67
N ASN A 695 -6.92 -31.81 -23.48
CA ASN A 695 -7.11 -30.71 -24.44
C ASN A 695 -6.37 -29.43 -24.00
N TYR A 696 -5.50 -29.53 -23.00
CA TYR A 696 -4.76 -28.37 -22.49
C TYR A 696 -3.65 -27.96 -23.48
N THR A 697 -3.62 -26.68 -23.84
CA THR A 697 -2.68 -26.12 -24.82
C THR A 697 -1.63 -25.20 -24.17
N GLY A 698 -1.67 -25.01 -22.86
CA GLY A 698 -0.70 -24.19 -22.13
C GLY A 698 0.56 -24.96 -21.75
N ASN A 699 1.46 -24.30 -21.03
CA ASN A 699 2.67 -24.90 -20.52
C ASN A 699 2.39 -25.59 -19.19
N ILE A 700 2.93 -26.79 -19.01
CA ILE A 700 2.85 -27.53 -17.74
C ILE A 700 4.21 -27.44 -17.07
N SER A 701 4.23 -27.06 -15.80
CA SER A 701 5.42 -27.07 -14.96
C SER A 701 5.33 -28.15 -13.87
N TYR A 702 6.35 -28.22 -13.01
CA TYR A 702 6.45 -29.18 -11.93
C TYR A 702 5.23 -29.15 -11.00
N GLY A 703 4.72 -30.32 -10.61
CA GLY A 703 3.55 -30.46 -9.75
C GLY A 703 2.20 -30.48 -10.46
N GLY A 704 2.17 -30.50 -11.80
CA GLY A 704 0.92 -30.53 -12.58
C GLY A 704 0.19 -29.19 -12.66
N ASN A 705 0.85 -28.10 -12.28
CA ASN A 705 0.35 -26.75 -12.42
C ASN A 705 0.58 -26.26 -13.86
N GLY A 706 -0.46 -25.71 -14.47
CA GLY A 706 -0.38 -25.15 -15.82
C GLY A 706 -0.29 -23.63 -15.81
N PHE A 707 0.29 -23.06 -16.87
CA PHE A 707 0.24 -21.63 -17.13
C PHE A 707 0.28 -21.32 -18.62
N HIS A 708 -0.20 -20.13 -18.98
CA HIS A 708 -0.01 -19.55 -20.30
C HIS A 708 0.11 -18.03 -20.20
N PHE A 709 0.50 -17.39 -21.31
CA PHE A 709 0.52 -15.93 -21.39
C PHE A 709 -0.72 -15.42 -22.14
N ILE A 710 -1.31 -14.37 -21.59
CA ILE A 710 -2.37 -13.61 -22.24
C ILE A 710 -1.81 -12.23 -22.59
N PRO A 711 -2.07 -11.70 -23.80
CA PRO A 711 -1.69 -10.34 -24.16
C PRO A 711 -2.24 -9.31 -23.16
N LEU A 712 -1.42 -8.32 -22.81
CA LEU A 712 -1.76 -7.23 -21.89
C LEU A 712 -3.09 -6.55 -22.26
N GLY A 713 -3.30 -6.26 -23.54
CA GLY A 713 -4.52 -5.64 -24.00
C GLY A 713 -5.77 -6.51 -23.79
N VAL A 714 -5.65 -7.83 -23.96
CA VAL A 714 -6.76 -8.78 -23.69
C VAL A 714 -7.09 -8.81 -22.20
N ASN A 715 -6.07 -8.88 -21.33
CA ASN A 715 -6.26 -8.81 -19.88
C ASN A 715 -6.93 -7.50 -19.46
N ILE A 716 -6.52 -6.37 -20.04
CA ILE A 716 -7.13 -5.06 -19.79
C ILE A 716 -8.62 -5.06 -20.18
N VAL A 717 -8.97 -5.58 -21.36
CA VAL A 717 -10.37 -5.65 -21.81
C VAL A 717 -11.19 -6.53 -20.87
N GLN A 718 -10.67 -7.70 -20.48
CA GLN A 718 -11.32 -8.59 -19.51
C GLN A 718 -11.54 -7.89 -18.16
N SER A 719 -10.54 -7.13 -17.69
CA SER A 719 -10.61 -6.33 -16.47
C SER A 719 -11.68 -5.24 -16.55
N LEU A 720 -11.78 -4.56 -17.70
CA LEU A 720 -12.80 -3.52 -17.95
C LEU A 720 -14.22 -4.09 -17.99
N VAL A 721 -14.42 -5.24 -18.64
CA VAL A 721 -15.73 -5.91 -18.67
C VAL A 721 -16.16 -6.31 -17.26
N LEU A 722 -15.24 -6.89 -16.48
CA LEU A 722 -15.53 -7.26 -15.09
C LEU A 722 -15.80 -6.03 -14.22
N LEU A 723 -15.07 -4.93 -14.41
CA LEU A 723 -15.30 -3.65 -13.72
C LEU A 723 -16.70 -3.09 -14.01
N ILE A 724 -17.17 -3.16 -15.26
CA ILE A 724 -18.52 -2.72 -15.65
C ILE A 724 -19.58 -3.54 -14.90
N CYS A 725 -19.47 -4.87 -14.90
CA CYS A 725 -20.38 -5.75 -14.17
C CYS A 725 -20.35 -5.47 -12.66
N LEU A 726 -19.16 -5.23 -12.10
CA LEU A 726 -18.98 -4.90 -10.70
C LEU A 726 -19.61 -3.56 -10.32
N LEU A 727 -19.48 -2.55 -11.18
CA LEU A 727 -20.12 -1.23 -11.01
C LEU A 727 -21.64 -1.35 -11.03
N LEU A 728 -22.21 -2.16 -11.92
CA LEU A 728 -23.65 -2.42 -11.97
C LEU A 728 -24.14 -3.03 -10.65
N PHE A 729 -23.46 -4.07 -10.17
CA PHE A 729 -23.78 -4.75 -8.92
C PHE A 729 -23.71 -3.82 -7.71
N THR A 730 -22.59 -3.09 -7.57
CA THR A 730 -22.36 -2.20 -6.42
C THR A 730 -23.35 -1.04 -6.35
N ILE A 731 -23.71 -0.45 -7.50
CA ILE A 731 -24.73 0.60 -7.57
C ILE A 731 -26.10 0.04 -7.21
N ALA A 732 -26.50 -1.11 -7.77
CA ALA A 732 -27.77 -1.74 -7.45
C ALA A 732 -27.89 -2.07 -5.95
N LEU A 733 -26.82 -2.61 -5.34
CA LEU A 733 -26.74 -2.89 -3.91
C LEU A 733 -26.89 -1.60 -3.09
N SER A 734 -26.16 -0.54 -3.43
CA SER A 734 -26.24 0.74 -2.73
C SER A 734 -27.64 1.36 -2.78
N HIS A 735 -28.30 1.30 -3.94
CA HIS A 735 -29.67 1.78 -4.08
C HIS A 735 -30.69 0.94 -3.31
N LEU A 736 -30.52 -0.39 -3.24
CA LEU A 736 -31.33 -1.25 -2.37
C LEU A 736 -31.18 -0.83 -0.90
N ILE A 737 -29.95 -0.69 -0.43
CA ILE A 737 -29.62 -0.24 0.94
C ILE A 737 -30.20 1.16 1.21
N SER A 738 -30.22 2.05 0.21
CA SER A 738 -30.82 3.38 0.31
C SER A 738 -32.32 3.38 0.64
N LEU A 739 -33.02 2.25 0.43
CA LEU A 739 -34.42 2.10 0.84
C LEU A 739 -34.59 1.92 2.35
N LEU A 740 -33.53 1.50 3.05
CA LEU A 740 -33.50 1.25 4.50
C LEU A 740 -33.03 2.48 5.29
N PHE A 741 -32.08 3.24 4.76
CA PHE A 741 -31.48 4.38 5.45
C PHE A 741 -31.99 5.74 4.94
N LYS A 742 -32.01 6.75 5.83
CA LYS A 742 -32.39 8.15 5.50
C LYS A 742 -31.19 9.07 5.28
N ASN A 743 -29.96 8.61 5.55
CA ASN A 743 -28.73 9.41 5.47
C ASN A 743 -27.82 8.82 4.39
N SER A 744 -27.33 9.65 3.46
CA SER A 744 -26.45 9.23 2.36
C SER A 744 -25.14 8.62 2.88
N LEU A 745 -24.54 9.20 3.92
CA LEU A 745 -23.32 8.66 4.52
C LEU A 745 -23.55 7.28 5.14
N ALA A 746 -24.72 7.04 5.73
CA ALA A 746 -25.06 5.73 6.27
C ALA A 746 -25.22 4.70 5.14
N VAL A 747 -25.82 5.07 4.00
CA VAL A 747 -25.90 4.19 2.82
C VAL A 747 -24.51 3.86 2.31
N PHE A 748 -23.63 4.86 2.13
CA PHE A 748 -22.25 4.65 1.72
C PHE A 748 -21.53 3.69 2.66
N ALA A 749 -21.48 4.00 3.95
CA ALA A 749 -20.75 3.21 4.94
C ALA A 749 -21.28 1.77 5.07
N THR A 750 -22.60 1.58 5.01
CA THR A 750 -23.19 0.24 5.06
C THR A 750 -22.95 -0.54 3.78
N THR A 751 -23.03 0.10 2.61
CA THR A 751 -22.68 -0.54 1.33
C THR A 751 -21.22 -0.99 1.35
N THR A 752 -20.27 -0.13 1.73
CA THR A 752 -18.85 -0.47 1.79
C THR A 752 -18.57 -1.59 2.79
N LEU A 753 -19.22 -1.55 3.96
CA LEU A 753 -19.08 -2.61 4.96
C LEU A 753 -19.64 -3.94 4.46
N THR A 754 -20.80 -3.94 3.80
CA THR A 754 -21.39 -5.15 3.19
C THR A 754 -20.48 -5.73 2.11
N LEU A 755 -19.83 -4.91 1.30
CA LEU A 755 -18.88 -5.36 0.29
C LEU A 755 -17.64 -6.01 0.92
N LEU A 756 -17.06 -5.37 1.95
CA LEU A 756 -15.91 -5.91 2.69
C LEU A 756 -16.23 -7.23 3.40
N ILE A 757 -17.31 -7.26 4.18
CA ILE A 757 -17.76 -8.47 4.88
C ILE A 757 -18.09 -9.56 3.87
N GLY A 758 -18.81 -9.22 2.78
CA GLY A 758 -19.15 -10.16 1.73
C GLY A 758 -17.93 -10.79 1.08
N TYR A 759 -16.89 -10.01 0.79
CA TYR A 759 -15.63 -10.52 0.23
C TYR A 759 -14.92 -11.47 1.20
N ILE A 760 -14.79 -11.09 2.47
CA ILE A 760 -14.17 -11.92 3.51
C ILE A 760 -14.93 -13.22 3.70
N VAL A 761 -16.26 -13.17 3.84
CA VAL A 761 -17.12 -14.36 3.99
C VAL A 761 -16.97 -15.29 2.79
N SER A 762 -16.93 -14.74 1.57
CA SER A 762 -16.84 -15.55 0.35
C SER A 762 -15.48 -16.23 0.19
N THR A 763 -14.39 -15.56 0.60
CA THR A 763 -13.02 -16.05 0.41
C THR A 763 -12.46 -16.85 1.59
N LYS A 764 -13.04 -16.72 2.79
CA LYS A 764 -12.54 -17.38 4.01
C LYS A 764 -13.54 -18.33 4.67
N VAL A 765 -14.84 -18.10 4.54
CA VAL A 765 -15.86 -18.89 5.25
C VAL A 765 -16.57 -19.87 4.31
N ILE A 766 -16.98 -19.41 3.12
CA ILE A 766 -17.80 -20.20 2.18
C ILE A 766 -17.00 -20.54 0.91
N ILE A 767 -15.80 -21.10 1.08
CA ILE A 767 -14.83 -21.35 0.00
C ILE A 767 -15.43 -22.23 -1.11
N ASN A 768 -16.15 -23.30 -0.74
CA ASN A 768 -16.74 -24.24 -1.69
C ASN A 768 -17.81 -23.63 -2.61
N PHE A 769 -18.43 -22.51 -2.20
CA PHE A 769 -19.42 -21.78 -3.00
C PHE A 769 -18.93 -20.38 -3.40
N ALA A 770 -17.62 -20.12 -3.26
CA ALA A 770 -17.05 -18.82 -3.58
C ALA A 770 -17.32 -18.43 -5.03
N TYR A 771 -17.30 -19.40 -5.96
CA TYR A 771 -17.59 -19.15 -7.37
C TYR A 771 -19.01 -18.60 -7.61
N LEU A 772 -20.00 -18.90 -6.76
CA LEU A 772 -21.39 -18.41 -6.86
C LEU A 772 -21.61 -17.04 -6.21
N SER A 773 -20.68 -16.60 -5.38
CA SER A 773 -20.83 -15.34 -4.64
C SER A 773 -20.43 -14.14 -5.51
N PRO A 774 -21.26 -13.10 -5.65
CA PRO A 774 -20.88 -11.89 -6.37
C PRO A 774 -19.74 -11.14 -5.69
N PHE A 775 -19.52 -11.36 -4.39
CA PHE A 775 -18.46 -10.68 -3.65
C PHE A 775 -17.06 -11.25 -3.95
N THR A 776 -16.95 -12.50 -4.38
CA THR A 776 -15.66 -13.10 -4.78
C THR A 776 -15.01 -12.32 -5.93
N TYR A 777 -15.83 -11.74 -6.80
CA TYR A 777 -15.41 -11.01 -7.99
C TYR A 777 -14.95 -9.56 -7.74
N PHE A 778 -14.79 -9.16 -6.47
CA PHE A 778 -14.26 -7.85 -6.12
C PHE A 778 -12.76 -7.71 -6.41
N ASN A 779 -12.02 -8.83 -6.52
CA ASN A 779 -10.60 -8.87 -6.84
C ASN A 779 -10.39 -9.12 -8.34
N ILE A 780 -10.44 -8.04 -9.14
CA ILE A 780 -10.38 -8.14 -10.61
C ILE A 780 -9.04 -8.75 -11.05
N ALA A 781 -7.92 -8.22 -10.54
CA ALA A 781 -6.58 -8.64 -10.97
C ALA A 781 -6.32 -10.13 -10.73
N LYS A 782 -6.68 -10.66 -9.56
CA LYS A 782 -6.49 -12.09 -9.26
C LYS A 782 -7.42 -13.03 -10.04
N ILE A 783 -8.49 -12.49 -10.62
CA ILE A 783 -9.42 -13.27 -11.43
C ILE A 783 -8.97 -13.28 -12.87
N THR A 784 -8.51 -12.14 -13.39
CA THR A 784 -8.07 -12.05 -14.78
C THR A 784 -6.73 -12.73 -15.02
N ASN A 785 -5.88 -12.87 -14.01
CA ASN A 785 -4.66 -13.69 -14.08
C ASN A 785 -4.87 -15.16 -13.64
N GLY A 786 -6.07 -15.58 -13.23
CA GLY A 786 -6.37 -16.95 -12.79
C GLY A 786 -5.92 -17.33 -11.38
N GLU A 787 -5.19 -16.45 -10.68
CA GLU A 787 -4.60 -16.67 -9.36
C GLU A 787 -5.64 -17.06 -8.28
N LEU A 788 -6.81 -16.41 -8.28
CA LEU A 788 -7.86 -16.65 -7.29
C LEU A 788 -8.44 -18.07 -7.38
N SER A 789 -8.43 -18.66 -8.58
CA SER A 789 -8.90 -20.04 -8.79
C SER A 789 -8.01 -21.04 -8.05
N ILE A 790 -6.70 -20.79 -8.04
CA ILE A 790 -5.71 -21.62 -7.35
C ILE A 790 -5.81 -21.42 -5.83
N PHE A 791 -5.86 -20.18 -5.36
CA PHE A 791 -5.93 -19.89 -3.92
C PHE A 791 -7.16 -20.48 -3.22
N LEU A 792 -8.28 -20.60 -3.93
CA LEU A 792 -9.52 -21.15 -3.37
C LEU A 792 -9.76 -22.61 -3.76
N ASP A 793 -8.88 -23.24 -4.55
CA ASP A 793 -9.08 -24.57 -5.17
C ASP A 793 -10.44 -24.71 -5.87
N GLN A 794 -10.79 -23.68 -6.66
CA GLN A 794 -12.06 -23.61 -7.40
C GLN A 794 -11.82 -23.28 -8.88
N PRO A 795 -11.78 -24.29 -9.77
CA PRO A 795 -11.53 -24.08 -11.21
C PRO A 795 -12.65 -23.28 -11.90
N SER A 796 -13.86 -23.24 -11.30
CA SER A 796 -15.01 -22.51 -11.84
C SER A 796 -14.89 -20.99 -11.67
N ILE A 797 -13.91 -20.49 -10.91
CA ILE A 797 -13.69 -19.04 -10.79
C ILE A 797 -13.04 -18.55 -12.08
N SER A 798 -13.85 -17.94 -12.95
CA SER A 798 -13.42 -17.39 -14.23
C SER A 798 -14.10 -16.05 -14.50
N ILE A 799 -13.58 -15.31 -15.48
CA ILE A 799 -14.13 -14.01 -15.88
C ILE A 799 -15.58 -14.16 -16.39
N GLN A 800 -15.85 -15.18 -17.19
CA GLN A 800 -17.18 -15.42 -17.77
C GLN A 800 -18.19 -15.69 -16.66
N ILE A 801 -17.88 -16.61 -15.75
CA ILE A 801 -18.75 -16.96 -14.61
C ILE A 801 -18.93 -15.74 -13.71
N GLY A 802 -17.87 -14.98 -13.44
CA GLY A 802 -17.94 -13.72 -12.68
C GLY A 802 -18.89 -12.69 -13.27
N CYS A 803 -18.80 -12.46 -14.58
CA CYS A 803 -19.70 -11.53 -15.27
C CYS A 803 -21.15 -11.99 -15.18
N THR A 804 -21.42 -13.29 -15.39
CA THR A 804 -22.79 -13.83 -15.30
C THR A 804 -23.38 -13.67 -13.90
N ILE A 805 -22.61 -13.96 -12.85
CA ILE A 805 -23.08 -13.90 -11.46
C ILE A 805 -23.29 -12.47 -11.00
N LEU A 806 -22.38 -11.56 -11.33
CA LEU A 806 -22.55 -10.13 -11.03
C LEU A 806 -23.79 -9.58 -11.73
N PHE A 807 -24.00 -9.94 -13.00
CA PHE A 807 -25.17 -9.50 -13.76
C PHE A 807 -26.48 -10.06 -13.19
N LEU A 808 -26.55 -11.37 -12.92
CA LEU A 808 -27.72 -12.01 -12.30
C LEU A 808 -28.01 -11.43 -10.91
N SER A 809 -26.98 -11.24 -10.08
CA SER A 809 -27.10 -10.62 -8.77
C SER A 809 -27.63 -9.18 -8.87
N THR A 810 -27.19 -8.42 -9.86
CA THR A 810 -27.70 -7.07 -10.14
C THR A 810 -29.21 -7.12 -10.42
N ILE A 811 -29.66 -8.02 -11.29
CA ILE A 811 -31.09 -8.20 -11.61
C ILE A 811 -31.88 -8.56 -10.34
N ILE A 812 -31.40 -9.51 -9.55
CA ILE A 812 -32.03 -9.92 -8.29
C ILE A 812 -32.16 -8.73 -7.34
N LEU A 813 -31.12 -7.90 -7.19
CA LEU A 813 -31.16 -6.73 -6.31
C LEU A 813 -32.17 -5.68 -6.79
N VAL A 814 -32.22 -5.41 -8.11
CA VAL A 814 -33.17 -4.46 -8.70
C VAL A 814 -34.61 -4.93 -8.51
N ILE A 815 -34.91 -6.20 -8.81
CA ILE A 815 -36.23 -6.80 -8.62
C ILE A 815 -36.61 -6.76 -7.13
N SER A 816 -35.68 -7.12 -6.24
CA SER A 816 -35.89 -7.08 -4.79
C SER A 816 -36.25 -5.67 -4.31
N GLY A 817 -35.54 -4.64 -4.79
CA GLY A 817 -35.85 -3.24 -4.49
C GLY A 817 -37.22 -2.80 -5.01
N TYR A 818 -37.57 -3.21 -6.23
CA TYR A 818 -38.88 -2.94 -6.83
C TYR A 818 -40.04 -3.56 -6.03
N LEU A 819 -39.88 -4.80 -5.56
CA LEU A 819 -40.86 -5.50 -4.72
C LEU A 819 -41.00 -4.85 -3.33
N LEU A 820 -39.88 -4.47 -2.69
CA LEU A 820 -39.89 -3.78 -1.39
C LEU A 820 -40.64 -2.45 -1.43
N ILE A 821 -40.50 -1.68 -2.51
CA ILE A 821 -41.25 -0.43 -2.72
C ILE A 821 -42.74 -0.73 -2.91
N SER A 822 -43.06 -1.77 -3.68
CA SER A 822 -44.44 -2.19 -3.93
C SER A 822 -45.18 -2.56 -2.64
N ARG A 823 -44.53 -3.23 -1.70
CA ARG A 823 -45.10 -3.54 -0.38
C ARG A 823 -45.31 -2.29 0.48
N LYS A 824 -44.31 -1.39 0.54
CA LYS A 824 -44.42 -0.16 1.37
C LYS A 824 -45.55 0.76 0.92
N ASN A 825 -45.82 0.85 -0.38
CA ASN A 825 -46.93 1.65 -0.89
C ASN A 825 -48.31 1.05 -0.53
N LYS A 826 -48.44 -0.28 -0.41
CA LYS A 826 -49.71 -0.93 -0.01
C LYS A 826 -50.08 -0.77 1.47
N VAL A 827 -49.09 -0.52 2.35
CA VAL A 827 -49.30 -0.38 3.81
C VAL A 827 -49.54 1.09 4.23
N SER A 828 -49.43 2.04 3.29
CA SER A 828 -49.61 3.48 3.56
C SER A 828 -50.89 4.07 2.95
N TYR A 829 -51.75 3.21 2.41
CA TYR A 829 -53.19 3.41 2.24
C TYR A 829 -53.91 2.52 3.25
#